data_AF-A0A365N6H9-F1
#
_entry.id   AF-A0A365N6H9-F1
#
_cell.length_a   1.000
_cell.length_b   1.000
_cell.length_c   1.000
_cell.angle_alpha   90.00
_cell.angle_beta   90.00
_cell.angle_gamma   90.00
#
_symmetry.space_group_name_H-M   'P 1'
#
loop_
_entity.id
_entity.type
_entity.pdbx_description
1 polymer ?
#
loop_
_entity_poly.entity_id
_entity_poly.type
_entity_poly.pdbx_seq_one_letter_code
_entity_poly.pdbx_strand_id
1 'polypeptide(L)'
;MAPPELSGSAASSTTGTPAGYGRACTACQRAKCKCILRPSGQDCERCHRLGKPCQPMATSRKRVAKKSTSSRTAQLEEKLEDLVTILRASQPSNGHLHSAGPGDSSPLMNSSNMGHLTSRLESLATAAASSSSSESYPRPYPVPHNYDSRSTANTHPNTSPSSIGEDPSASFDPTPEEAEMHLAKFQQWLKNFPCMILPQDVTAATLRKEKPFLWLCIMNITSMCVEQQMKMKDQVRQEIATRIIINHERSMDCLQGLICYISWAATTSSPGRPFIITFCQMAVLLAYDLGLTKAPVEEQYFTICFKMWGGRPPPPRLRTQEERRAVVSLWFLTSVMSSFVGKMDPLQWTPHMTDCLEALERDKLWPSDELLAAFVRYQLVADEAQKLLVRDVMGESSSAPTYVFRKSLLAKLQAVRDGLPANMPITPVLQAHSLATEIQINSVGLFMQNIPVNQRIESMYSCLQAIRSWYDVFFGITPEEAPGAPFAIYIQLSQVQIALYRLTTSEDPAWDKEFVRNTADLLVLLDQVVEFFTRLDSVYKMKTSPGEETVFVMGAKIMNNIRISWEPTLSRHLRNASSIPTNQGAGPPIPTPPPPSTAQASMDMGNINMIDFGDVTWMGDTERNEPHPISGDDEKTESRSNTPTLNEPNQDEKPKKSEDGDGELTTEEEETEWISGWKLASMMISLTLAAFLMLLDMSIISTAVPRITSDFHSLPDIGWYASAYNLASAALQPLTGKIYMYFNTRWTFLALFFVFEVGSLICGVAQSSAMLIIGRAVAGIGSSGIQNGALTMIAKAVPIHRRPSLVGIIMGFAQLGLISGPLIGGAFTQYTTWRWCFYINLPIGAICAVLILFVHMPDHRANRDESAMQILKTKLDFTGFVLFCPSIVMLLLALQWGGLEYPWDSATVIGLFCGGGVLFIIFIYWEHRVGSEAMIPLPIVRTREVWASCLSQSFLFSTVMVASYYFPVYFQSAKNASPFTSGVNLLPSILSVIFAAVASGALAQRVGYYLPFATASGVLSSIGFGLASSMGPYASTATWAGYQILLGLGRGLGLQMPIIAIQANTSADVTPIAMAILTFSQTFGSAIFITAANVIFTHELRNELVARLPDINADMIIDAGAGAVSEVVSGADLPQVLWSYSRGVRATFLLAVGTSCAMVLSSFGMGWKDIRKKPDPSPVPDEA
;
A
#
# COMPACT_ATOMS: atom_id res chain seq x y z
N MET A 1 -41.20 -62.38 -23.55
CA MET A 1 -41.11 -63.39 -22.48
C MET A 1 -40.44 -62.73 -21.27
N ALA A 2 -40.94 -63.02 -20.07
CA ALA A 2 -40.30 -62.85 -18.76
C ALA A 2 -40.22 -64.26 -18.11
N PRO A 3 -39.81 -64.49 -16.84
CA PRO A 3 -39.21 -63.63 -15.78
C PRO A 3 -37.82 -64.24 -15.41
N PRO A 4 -37.30 -64.34 -14.14
CA PRO A 4 -37.52 -63.68 -12.83
C PRO A 4 -36.33 -62.79 -12.39
N GLU A 5 -36.35 -61.89 -11.39
CA GLU A 5 -37.04 -61.72 -10.07
C GLU A 5 -36.30 -62.20 -8.80
N LEU A 6 -35.74 -61.20 -8.09
CA LEU A 6 -35.78 -60.94 -6.63
C LEU A 6 -35.62 -62.05 -5.58
N SER A 7 -34.49 -62.04 -4.87
CA SER A 7 -34.36 -62.03 -3.38
C SER A 7 -32.87 -62.16 -2.96
N GLY A 8 -32.42 -61.75 -1.76
CA GLY A 8 -33.12 -61.04 -0.69
C GLY A 8 -32.52 -61.24 0.71
N SER A 9 -31.24 -60.92 0.94
CA SER A 9 -30.68 -60.87 2.31
C SER A 9 -29.58 -59.80 2.45
N ALA A 10 -29.59 -59.08 3.58
CA ALA A 10 -28.60 -58.06 3.91
C ALA A 10 -27.66 -58.57 5.01
N ALA A 11 -26.36 -58.35 4.85
CA ALA A 11 -25.34 -58.68 5.86
C ALA A 11 -24.30 -57.55 5.98
N SER A 12 -24.32 -56.91 7.16
CA SER A 12 -23.33 -56.00 7.75
C SER A 12 -22.17 -55.46 6.90
N SER A 13 -22.13 -54.14 6.75
CA SER A 13 -20.91 -53.40 6.40
C SER A 13 -19.83 -53.60 7.48
N THR A 14 -18.58 -53.82 7.05
CA THR A 14 -17.39 -53.81 7.91
C THR A 14 -16.41 -52.76 7.40
N THR A 15 -16.61 -51.52 7.85
CA THR A 15 -15.78 -50.36 7.46
C THR A 15 -14.40 -50.44 8.11
N GLY A 16 -13.41 -50.96 7.37
CA GLY A 16 -12.01 -50.95 7.77
C GLY A 16 -11.50 -49.52 8.04
N THR A 17 -10.64 -49.35 9.04
CA THR A 17 -10.18 -48.02 9.46
C THR A 17 -9.02 -47.54 8.57
N PRO A 18 -9.02 -46.30 8.06
CA PRO A 18 -7.87 -45.74 7.36
C PRO A 18 -6.63 -45.70 8.27
N ALA A 19 -5.50 -46.21 7.79
CA ALA A 19 -4.23 -46.07 8.49
C ALA A 19 -3.83 -44.59 8.56
N GLY A 20 -3.72 -44.06 9.78
CA GLY A 20 -3.34 -42.66 10.03
C GLY A 20 -1.98 -42.29 9.43
N TYR A 21 -1.72 -40.98 9.32
CA TYR A 21 -0.52 -40.45 8.65
C TYR A 21 0.77 -41.11 9.17
N GLY A 22 1.59 -41.63 8.24
CA GLY A 22 2.82 -42.37 8.54
C GLY A 22 2.64 -43.84 8.99
N ARG A 23 1.43 -44.40 9.02
CA ARG A 23 1.15 -45.80 9.40
C ARG A 23 0.73 -46.73 8.25
N ALA A 24 0.78 -46.28 6.99
CA ALA A 24 0.51 -47.15 5.85
C ALA A 24 1.56 -48.29 5.75
N CYS A 25 1.15 -49.47 5.29
CA CYS A 25 2.11 -50.54 4.98
C CYS A 25 2.96 -50.18 3.74
N THR A 26 4.17 -50.75 3.66
CA THR A 26 5.15 -50.43 2.60
C THR A 26 4.60 -50.67 1.18
N ALA A 27 3.77 -51.70 1.01
CA ALA A 27 3.14 -52.06 -0.26
C ALA A 27 1.99 -51.11 -0.70
N CYS A 28 1.37 -50.38 0.23
CA CYS A 28 0.41 -49.31 -0.10
C CYS A 28 1.10 -47.97 -0.28
N GLN A 29 2.14 -47.67 0.52
CA GLN A 29 2.97 -46.47 0.35
C GLN A 29 3.64 -46.44 -1.04
N ARG A 30 4.34 -47.53 -1.44
CA ARG A 30 4.99 -47.64 -2.75
C ARG A 30 4.01 -47.51 -3.93
N ALA A 31 2.75 -47.85 -3.72
CA ALA A 31 1.69 -47.77 -4.73
C ALA A 31 0.81 -46.50 -4.62
N LYS A 32 1.20 -45.52 -3.79
CA LYS A 32 0.51 -44.23 -3.59
C LYS A 32 -1.00 -44.33 -3.32
N CYS A 33 -1.46 -45.40 -2.65
CA CYS A 33 -2.88 -45.68 -2.45
C CYS A 33 -3.29 -45.73 -0.96
N LYS A 34 -4.57 -45.45 -0.67
CA LYS A 34 -5.13 -45.56 0.70
C LYS A 34 -4.87 -46.96 1.29
N CYS A 35 -4.43 -46.99 2.54
CA CYS A 35 -4.17 -48.21 3.30
C CYS A 35 -5.29 -48.37 4.34
N ILE A 36 -6.24 -49.28 4.09
CA ILE A 36 -7.39 -49.52 4.97
C ILE A 36 -7.12 -50.78 5.80
N LEU A 37 -7.05 -50.64 7.12
CA LEU A 37 -6.78 -51.74 8.06
C LEU A 37 -8.06 -52.54 8.29
N ARG A 38 -7.95 -53.87 8.24
CA ARG A 38 -9.07 -54.75 8.59
C ARG A 38 -9.30 -54.75 10.11
N PRO A 39 -10.52 -55.02 10.60
CA PRO A 39 -10.80 -55.12 12.04
C PRO A 39 -9.92 -56.14 12.80
N SER A 40 -9.37 -57.15 12.10
CA SER A 40 -8.41 -58.12 12.65
C SER A 40 -6.99 -57.59 12.87
N GLY A 41 -6.71 -56.32 12.52
CA GLY A 41 -5.51 -55.57 12.91
C GLY A 41 -4.18 -55.94 12.23
N GLN A 42 -4.04 -57.15 11.68
CA GLN A 42 -2.76 -57.62 11.10
C GLN A 42 -2.52 -57.15 9.67
N ASP A 43 -3.51 -57.30 8.78
CA ASP A 43 -3.40 -56.95 7.35
C ASP A 43 -4.31 -55.78 6.96
N CYS A 44 -3.87 -55.01 5.96
CA CYS A 44 -4.74 -54.08 5.24
C CYS A 44 -5.51 -54.80 4.11
N GLU A 45 -6.73 -54.36 3.82
CA GLU A 45 -7.64 -54.98 2.84
C GLU A 45 -6.97 -55.17 1.47
N ARG A 46 -6.21 -54.18 1.02
CA ARG A 46 -5.52 -54.21 -0.27
C ARG A 46 -4.40 -55.25 -0.31
N CYS A 47 -3.66 -55.46 0.78
CA CYS A 47 -2.61 -56.48 0.82
C CYS A 47 -3.22 -57.88 0.88
N HIS A 48 -4.23 -58.07 1.73
CA HIS A 48 -5.01 -59.32 1.82
C HIS A 48 -5.63 -59.71 0.47
N ARG A 49 -6.35 -58.79 -0.20
CA ARG A 49 -6.97 -59.03 -1.52
C ARG A 49 -5.96 -59.32 -2.64
N LEU A 50 -4.72 -58.87 -2.51
CA LEU A 50 -3.65 -59.11 -3.49
C LEU A 50 -2.73 -60.27 -3.13
N GLY A 51 -2.95 -60.97 -2.01
CA GLY A 51 -2.07 -62.04 -1.52
C GLY A 51 -0.64 -61.57 -1.20
N LYS A 52 -0.46 -60.28 -0.86
CA LYS A 52 0.87 -59.68 -0.60
C LYS A 52 1.08 -59.44 0.90
N PRO A 53 2.29 -59.68 1.44
CA PRO A 53 2.54 -59.50 2.88
C PRO A 53 2.40 -58.03 3.28
N CYS A 54 1.53 -57.75 4.26
CA CYS A 54 1.23 -56.39 4.70
C CYS A 54 2.27 -55.82 5.68
N GLN A 55 3.53 -55.76 5.25
CA GLN A 55 4.63 -55.32 6.14
C GLN A 55 4.45 -53.85 6.60
N PRO A 56 4.40 -53.58 7.92
CA PRO A 56 4.38 -52.22 8.43
C PRO A 56 5.70 -51.51 8.10
N MET A 57 5.66 -50.19 7.94
CA MET A 57 6.88 -49.40 7.71
C MET A 57 7.84 -49.53 8.90
N ALA A 58 9.08 -49.96 8.61
CA ALA A 58 10.15 -50.09 9.60
C ALA A 58 10.77 -48.74 10.01
N THR A 59 9.95 -47.74 10.36
CA THR A 59 10.38 -46.44 10.89
C THR A 59 10.80 -46.55 12.36
N SER A 60 11.86 -47.34 12.60
CA SER A 60 12.46 -47.54 13.92
C SER A 60 13.20 -46.28 14.39
N ARG A 61 12.43 -45.26 14.84
CA ARG A 61 12.93 -44.39 15.91
C ARG A 61 13.10 -45.26 17.14
N LYS A 62 14.35 -45.58 17.48
CA LYS A 62 14.70 -46.23 18.75
C LYS A 62 13.96 -45.52 19.88
N ARG A 63 13.01 -46.21 20.53
CA ARG A 63 12.62 -45.88 21.91
C ARG A 63 13.83 -46.21 22.78
N VAL A 64 14.76 -45.26 22.90
CA VAL A 64 15.67 -45.23 24.04
C VAL A 64 14.77 -45.16 25.27
N ALA A 65 14.83 -46.18 26.13
CA ALA A 65 14.07 -46.19 27.36
C ALA A 65 14.41 -44.91 28.15
N LYS A 66 13.38 -44.20 28.61
CA LYS A 66 13.51 -42.89 29.26
C LYS A 66 14.21 -43.08 30.61
N LYS A 67 15.54 -43.05 30.64
CA LYS A 67 16.31 -42.87 31.89
C LYS A 67 15.70 -41.68 32.62
N SER A 68 15.38 -41.86 33.90
CA SER A 68 14.78 -40.79 34.69
C SER A 68 15.77 -39.64 34.80
N THR A 69 15.36 -38.45 34.36
CA THR A 69 16.06 -37.20 34.62
C THR A 69 15.83 -36.75 36.07
N SER A 70 16.11 -37.65 37.01
CA SER A 70 16.10 -37.43 38.46
C SER A 70 17.52 -37.28 39.01
N SER A 71 18.51 -37.99 38.45
CA SER A 71 19.89 -37.97 38.95
C SER A 71 20.70 -36.71 38.60
N ARG A 72 20.07 -35.68 38.03
CA ARG A 72 20.71 -34.36 37.78
C ARG A 72 20.03 -33.21 38.50
N THR A 73 18.72 -33.29 38.75
CA THR A 73 18.07 -32.40 39.73
C THR A 73 18.48 -32.78 41.13
N ALA A 74 18.45 -34.07 41.51
CA ALA A 74 18.90 -34.50 42.83
C ALA A 74 20.36 -34.11 43.14
N GLN A 75 21.28 -34.24 42.16
CA GLN A 75 22.68 -33.81 42.29
C GLN A 75 22.89 -32.28 42.29
N LEU A 76 21.84 -31.49 41.98
CA LEU A 76 21.82 -30.04 42.11
C LEU A 76 21.08 -29.59 43.38
N GLU A 77 20.08 -30.33 43.82
CA GLU A 77 19.36 -30.14 45.09
C GLU A 77 20.29 -30.48 46.26
N GLU A 78 20.94 -31.63 46.25
CA GLU A 78 22.01 -32.05 47.19
C GLU A 78 23.11 -30.97 47.31
N LYS A 79 23.52 -30.37 46.18
CA LYS A 79 24.51 -29.28 46.15
C LYS A 79 23.96 -27.90 46.51
N LEU A 80 22.65 -27.67 46.37
CA LEU A 80 22.02 -26.44 46.89
C LEU A 80 21.90 -26.52 48.41
N GLU A 81 21.54 -27.68 48.96
CA GLU A 81 21.42 -27.89 50.40
C GLU A 81 22.79 -27.79 51.10
N ASP A 82 23.86 -28.33 50.50
CA ASP A 82 25.24 -28.14 50.95
C ASP A 82 25.67 -26.65 50.93
N LEU A 83 25.31 -25.90 49.87
CA LEU A 83 25.57 -24.46 49.80
C LEU A 83 24.71 -23.66 50.81
N VAL A 84 23.49 -24.09 51.10
CA VAL A 84 22.59 -23.45 52.07
C VAL A 84 22.99 -23.74 53.51
N THR A 85 23.54 -24.92 53.83
CA THR A 85 24.14 -25.18 55.15
C THR A 85 25.44 -24.40 55.33
N ILE A 86 26.29 -24.30 54.31
CA ILE A 86 27.48 -23.43 54.33
C ILE A 86 27.10 -21.95 54.54
N LEU A 87 26.09 -21.44 53.82
CA LEU A 87 25.61 -20.05 53.97
C LEU A 87 24.94 -19.78 55.33
N ARG A 88 24.32 -20.80 55.96
CA ARG A 88 23.82 -20.70 57.34
C ARG A 88 24.93 -20.77 58.39
N ALA A 89 26.03 -21.45 58.10
CA ALA A 89 27.22 -21.48 58.95
C ALA A 89 28.05 -20.18 58.90
N SER A 90 27.79 -19.29 57.94
CA SER A 90 28.59 -18.08 57.70
C SER A 90 27.93 -16.75 58.13
N GLN A 91 26.90 -16.75 58.97
CA GLN A 91 26.34 -15.52 59.58
C GLN A 91 26.77 -15.37 61.05
N PRO A 92 27.48 -14.29 61.43
CA PRO A 92 27.83 -14.02 62.83
C PRO A 92 26.60 -13.67 63.68
N SER A 93 26.50 -14.26 64.87
CA SER A 93 25.53 -13.89 65.90
C SER A 93 25.80 -12.50 66.46
N ASN A 94 24.82 -11.60 66.41
CA ASN A 94 24.97 -10.24 66.95
C ASN A 94 24.50 -10.16 68.41
N GLY A 95 25.38 -9.76 69.33
CA GLY A 95 25.15 -9.83 70.78
C GLY A 95 25.77 -8.68 71.58
N HIS A 96 24.91 -7.73 71.98
CA HIS A 96 25.04 -6.75 73.07
C HIS A 96 26.36 -5.96 73.34
N LEU A 97 26.26 -4.65 73.01
CA LEU A 97 26.63 -3.46 73.82
C LEU A 97 28.10 -3.01 74.06
N HIS A 98 28.18 -1.70 74.33
CA HIS A 98 29.21 -0.91 75.06
C HIS A 98 30.47 -0.35 74.36
N SER A 99 30.29 0.84 73.77
CA SER A 99 30.97 2.13 74.10
C SER A 99 32.48 2.39 73.86
N ALA A 100 32.73 3.66 73.47
CA ALA A 100 33.99 4.44 73.49
C ALA A 100 34.99 4.33 72.31
N GLY A 101 35.69 5.45 72.06
CA GLY A 101 36.85 5.65 71.17
C GLY A 101 37.78 6.68 71.85
N PRO A 102 38.58 7.52 71.14
CA PRO A 102 38.92 7.58 69.71
C PRO A 102 40.45 7.44 69.46
N GLY A 103 40.95 7.52 68.21
CA GLY A 103 42.41 7.64 67.95
C GLY A 103 42.90 7.53 66.49
N ASP A 104 43.36 8.66 65.96
CA ASP A 104 44.50 8.95 65.05
C ASP A 104 44.97 8.05 63.88
N SER A 105 45.10 8.74 62.73
CA SER A 105 46.18 8.68 61.72
C SER A 105 46.41 7.45 60.82
N SER A 106 46.38 7.75 59.52
CA SER A 106 46.89 7.02 58.35
C SER A 106 48.46 7.04 58.31
N PRO A 107 49.18 6.34 57.37
CA PRO A 107 48.71 5.99 56.02
C PRO A 107 49.23 4.70 55.30
N LEU A 108 48.56 4.47 54.15
CA LEU A 108 49.03 3.85 52.90
C LEU A 108 49.05 2.32 52.70
N MET A 109 48.88 1.98 51.41
CA MET A 109 48.86 0.67 50.73
C MET A 109 47.87 -0.39 51.24
N ASN A 110 46.87 -0.66 50.41
CA ASN A 110 46.08 -1.88 50.47
C ASN A 110 45.70 -2.33 49.04
N SER A 111 45.72 -3.63 48.79
CA SER A 111 45.37 -4.24 47.50
C SER A 111 44.43 -5.41 47.71
N SER A 112 43.17 -5.27 47.29
CA SER A 112 42.15 -6.30 47.44
C SER A 112 41.25 -6.40 46.20
N ASN A 113 40.99 -7.63 45.79
CA ASN A 113 40.06 -7.95 44.69
C ASN A 113 38.59 -7.91 45.18
N MET A 114 37.66 -7.93 44.23
CA MET A 114 36.23 -8.28 44.44
C MET A 114 35.45 -7.44 45.47
N GLY A 115 34.98 -6.26 45.08
CA GLY A 115 34.15 -5.42 45.96
C GLY A 115 33.25 -4.36 45.30
N HIS A 116 32.85 -4.50 44.02
CA HIS A 116 32.09 -3.43 43.34
C HIS A 116 31.03 -3.85 42.30
N LEU A 117 30.63 -5.13 42.26
CA LEU A 117 29.60 -5.63 41.32
C LEU A 117 28.20 -5.77 41.95
N THR A 118 28.10 -5.78 43.29
CA THR A 118 26.83 -5.86 44.03
C THR A 118 26.18 -4.50 44.26
N SER A 119 26.97 -3.45 44.52
CA SER A 119 26.45 -2.10 44.85
C SER A 119 25.74 -1.37 43.70
N ARG A 120 25.94 -1.78 42.44
CA ARG A 120 25.29 -1.14 41.27
C ARG A 120 23.91 -1.68 40.91
N LEU A 121 23.47 -2.80 41.49
CA LEU A 121 22.14 -3.35 41.23
C LEU A 121 21.05 -2.74 42.12
N GLU A 122 21.38 -2.36 43.36
CA GLU A 122 20.41 -1.72 44.27
C GLU A 122 20.21 -0.22 44.00
N SER A 123 21.17 0.47 43.36
CA SER A 123 20.98 1.88 42.95
C SER A 123 20.12 2.08 41.69
N LEU A 124 19.76 1.01 40.97
CA LEU A 124 18.92 1.10 39.77
C LEU A 124 17.43 0.78 40.03
N ALA A 125 17.09 0.13 41.14
CA ALA A 125 15.70 -0.16 41.51
C ALA A 125 14.96 1.07 42.08
N THR A 126 15.69 2.00 42.71
CA THR A 126 15.12 3.07 43.55
C THR A 126 14.92 4.40 42.82
N ALA A 127 15.38 4.53 41.57
CA ALA A 127 15.35 5.78 40.79
C ALA A 127 14.08 5.97 39.93
N ALA A 128 13.17 4.98 39.92
CA ALA A 128 12.01 4.96 39.02
C ALA A 128 10.68 5.41 39.67
N ALA A 129 10.70 5.92 40.92
CA ALA A 129 9.49 6.03 41.74
C ALA A 129 9.41 7.27 42.67
N SER A 130 9.83 8.46 42.23
CA SER A 130 9.53 9.70 42.97
C SER A 130 9.50 10.99 42.14
N SER A 131 8.36 11.68 42.23
CA SER A 131 8.15 13.15 42.16
C SER A 131 8.77 13.99 41.03
N SER A 132 7.89 14.53 40.19
CA SER A 132 8.06 15.77 39.44
C SER A 132 8.03 17.03 40.32
N SER A 133 8.93 18.00 40.08
CA SER A 133 8.68 19.48 40.02
C SER A 133 10.00 20.27 40.01
N SER A 134 9.95 21.61 39.89
CA SER A 134 11.04 22.44 39.35
C SER A 134 11.12 23.88 39.90
N GLU A 135 12.34 24.43 39.99
CA GLU A 135 12.63 25.87 40.14
C GLU A 135 13.71 26.25 39.08
N SER A 136 13.53 27.25 38.20
CA SER A 136 13.52 28.73 38.35
C SER A 136 14.94 29.34 38.46
N TYR A 137 15.28 30.50 37.89
CA TYR A 137 14.52 31.47 37.05
C TYR A 137 15.51 32.11 36.00
N PRO A 138 15.50 33.39 35.50
CA PRO A 138 14.75 34.63 35.80
C PRO A 138 13.97 35.20 34.57
N ARG A 139 13.86 36.54 34.43
CA ARG A 139 13.19 37.30 33.36
C ARG A 139 13.95 38.62 33.05
N PRO A 140 13.52 39.43 32.04
CA PRO A 140 12.63 40.58 32.33
C PRO A 140 11.54 40.84 31.23
N TYR A 141 10.22 40.84 31.54
CA TYR A 141 9.34 42.00 31.88
C TYR A 141 8.52 42.56 30.66
N PRO A 142 7.50 43.47 30.83
CA PRO A 142 6.06 43.21 31.03
C PRO A 142 5.19 43.65 29.80
N VAL A 143 3.84 43.82 29.75
CA VAL A 143 2.79 44.43 30.63
C VAL A 143 1.35 43.90 30.25
N PRO A 144 0.20 44.21 30.93
CA PRO A 144 -0.44 43.14 31.76
C PRO A 144 -2.01 43.07 31.92
N HIS A 145 -2.48 42.07 32.69
CA HIS A 145 -3.64 42.08 33.66
C HIS A 145 -5.10 42.32 33.16
N ASN A 146 -6.21 41.96 33.86
CA ASN A 146 -6.52 41.25 35.14
C ASN A 146 -7.99 40.70 35.11
N TYR A 147 -8.65 40.07 36.11
CA TYR A 147 -8.37 39.72 37.54
C TYR A 147 -9.29 38.54 38.00
N ASP A 148 -9.04 37.96 39.19
CA ASP A 148 -9.98 37.16 40.01
C ASP A 148 -10.69 38.03 41.09
N SER A 149 -11.81 37.57 41.70
CA SER A 149 -12.05 37.63 43.18
C SER A 149 -13.39 37.05 43.68
N ARG A 150 -13.40 36.61 44.96
CA ARG A 150 -14.61 36.34 45.79
C ARG A 150 -14.99 37.58 46.61
N SER A 151 -16.27 37.75 46.99
CA SER A 151 -16.73 37.78 48.41
C SER A 151 -18.25 38.01 48.53
N THR A 152 -18.82 37.68 49.68
CA THR A 152 -20.26 37.80 50.02
C THR A 152 -20.58 38.99 50.92
N ALA A 153 -21.69 39.69 50.67
CA ALA A 153 -22.42 40.49 51.65
C ALA A 153 -23.91 40.56 51.24
N ASN A 154 -24.84 40.60 52.19
CA ASN A 154 -26.28 40.58 51.88
C ASN A 154 -27.10 41.47 52.83
N THR A 155 -27.37 42.71 52.40
CA THR A 155 -28.40 43.58 53.00
C THR A 155 -29.05 44.46 51.92
N HIS A 156 -30.37 44.41 51.84
CA HIS A 156 -31.25 45.12 50.89
C HIS A 156 -31.44 46.62 51.25
N PRO A 157 -32.16 47.47 50.44
CA PRO A 157 -32.95 47.16 49.22
C PRO A 157 -32.82 48.12 48.00
N ASN A 158 -33.48 47.70 46.91
CA ASN A 158 -34.21 48.48 45.87
C ASN A 158 -33.53 49.03 44.59
N THR A 159 -34.38 49.01 43.55
CA THR A 159 -34.36 49.75 42.27
C THR A 159 -33.40 49.31 41.15
N SER A 160 -33.96 48.49 40.26
CA SER A 160 -33.64 48.24 38.84
C SER A 160 -33.71 49.54 37.98
N PRO A 161 -33.30 49.56 36.67
CA PRO A 161 -33.31 48.43 35.72
C PRO A 161 -32.13 48.26 34.72
N SER A 162 -32.11 47.07 34.11
CA SER A 162 -31.72 46.74 32.73
C SER A 162 -30.37 47.21 32.14
N SER A 163 -29.46 46.23 31.95
CA SER A 163 -29.08 45.79 30.60
C SER A 163 -28.49 44.37 30.62
N ILE A 164 -28.44 43.72 29.45
CA ILE A 164 -28.11 42.29 29.26
C ILE A 164 -26.58 42.05 29.32
N GLY A 165 -26.18 40.91 29.89
CA GLY A 165 -24.82 40.35 29.82
C GLY A 165 -24.88 38.82 29.95
N GLU A 166 -24.03 38.11 29.21
CA GLU A 166 -24.06 36.64 29.06
C GLU A 166 -23.08 35.93 30.00
N ASP A 167 -23.39 34.68 30.36
CA ASP A 167 -22.73 33.95 31.47
C ASP A 167 -21.87 32.76 30.96
N PRO A 168 -20.51 32.82 31.04
CA PRO A 168 -19.64 31.93 30.27
C PRO A 168 -19.19 30.65 31.02
N SER A 169 -20.13 29.85 31.57
CA SER A 169 -19.77 28.52 32.14
C SER A 169 -20.90 27.46 32.22
N ALA A 170 -21.66 27.26 31.14
CA ALA A 170 -22.51 26.07 31.02
C ALA A 170 -21.70 24.82 30.61
N SER A 171 -21.70 23.76 31.43
CA SER A 171 -21.14 22.46 31.05
C SER A 171 -22.10 21.71 30.13
N PHE A 172 -21.70 21.46 28.88
CA PHE A 172 -22.54 20.76 27.88
C PHE A 172 -22.55 19.23 28.02
N ASP A 173 -21.77 18.66 28.96
CA ASP A 173 -21.93 17.28 29.40
C ASP A 173 -23.39 16.99 29.81
N PRO A 174 -23.95 15.81 29.48
CA PRO A 174 -25.28 15.43 29.96
C PRO A 174 -25.28 15.35 31.49
N THR A 175 -26.38 15.76 32.11
CA THR A 175 -26.57 15.59 33.55
C THR A 175 -26.52 14.09 33.92
N PRO A 176 -26.21 13.71 35.18
CA PRO A 176 -26.16 12.30 35.57
C PRO A 176 -27.45 11.53 35.23
N GLU A 177 -28.61 12.17 35.40
CA GLU A 177 -29.92 11.57 35.08
C GLU A 177 -30.12 11.39 33.56
N GLU A 178 -29.74 12.39 32.74
CA GLU A 178 -29.73 12.25 31.28
C GLU A 178 -28.73 11.17 30.82
N ALA A 179 -27.57 11.05 31.47
CA ALA A 179 -26.55 10.06 31.12
C ALA A 179 -27.00 8.61 31.38
N GLU A 180 -27.69 8.34 32.49
CA GLU A 180 -28.30 7.02 32.73
C GLU A 180 -29.45 6.75 31.73
N MET A 181 -30.27 7.78 31.38
CA MET A 181 -31.32 7.67 30.37
C MET A 181 -30.76 7.35 28.97
N HIS A 182 -29.66 8.00 28.59
CA HIS A 182 -28.91 7.76 27.36
C HIS A 182 -28.32 6.34 27.30
N LEU A 183 -27.76 5.85 28.42
CA LEU A 183 -27.26 4.47 28.49
C LEU A 183 -28.39 3.43 28.39
N ALA A 184 -29.49 3.61 29.12
CA ALA A 184 -30.65 2.71 29.05
C ALA A 184 -31.25 2.65 27.62
N LYS A 185 -31.28 3.79 26.92
CA LYS A 185 -31.68 3.87 25.51
C LYS A 185 -30.73 3.09 24.60
N PHE A 186 -29.43 3.21 24.80
CA PHE A 186 -28.43 2.44 24.04
C PHE A 186 -28.53 0.93 24.31
N GLN A 187 -28.80 0.51 25.55
CA GLN A 187 -29.10 -0.89 25.89
C GLN A 187 -30.34 -1.43 25.15
N GLN A 188 -31.33 -0.58 24.84
CA GLN A 188 -32.44 -0.95 23.95
C GLN A 188 -31.98 -1.08 22.48
N TRP A 189 -31.13 -0.17 21.98
CA TRP A 189 -30.63 -0.19 20.60
C TRP A 189 -29.75 -1.43 20.30
N LEU A 190 -29.01 -1.94 21.29
CA LEU A 190 -28.26 -3.20 21.17
C LEU A 190 -29.15 -4.43 20.87
N LYS A 191 -30.48 -4.35 21.07
CA LYS A 191 -31.42 -5.40 20.65
C LYS A 191 -31.57 -5.47 19.13
N ASN A 192 -31.38 -4.35 18.43
CA ASN A 192 -31.44 -4.28 16.96
C ASN A 192 -30.12 -4.71 16.31
N PHE A 193 -28.98 -4.38 16.94
CA PHE A 193 -27.65 -4.78 16.48
C PHE A 193 -26.68 -4.99 17.68
N PRO A 194 -26.50 -6.24 18.15
CA PRO A 194 -25.73 -6.54 19.35
C PRO A 194 -24.21 -6.64 19.09
N CYS A 195 -23.59 -5.54 18.65
CA CYS A 195 -22.14 -5.47 18.42
C CYS A 195 -21.29 -5.53 19.69
N MET A 196 -21.90 -5.31 20.85
CA MET A 196 -21.30 -5.41 22.18
C MET A 196 -22.37 -5.78 23.22
N ILE A 197 -21.93 -6.17 24.42
CA ILE A 197 -22.82 -6.45 25.56
C ILE A 197 -22.56 -5.41 26.64
N LEU A 198 -23.62 -4.74 27.09
CA LEU A 198 -23.63 -3.88 28.27
C LEU A 198 -24.70 -4.42 29.25
N PRO A 199 -24.30 -5.03 30.38
CA PRO A 199 -25.23 -5.50 31.40
C PRO A 199 -26.07 -4.37 32.00
N GLN A 200 -27.29 -4.70 32.45
CA GLN A 200 -28.26 -3.72 32.99
C GLN A 200 -27.85 -3.13 34.34
N ASP A 201 -26.92 -3.78 35.04
CA ASP A 201 -26.31 -3.32 36.30
C ASP A 201 -25.16 -2.31 36.10
N VAL A 202 -24.69 -2.08 34.87
CA VAL A 202 -23.68 -1.06 34.56
C VAL A 202 -24.33 0.31 34.47
N THR A 203 -23.96 1.21 35.39
CA THR A 203 -24.37 2.63 35.36
C THR A 203 -23.49 3.45 34.42
N ALA A 204 -24.02 4.55 33.88
CA ALA A 204 -23.30 5.50 33.04
C ALA A 204 -22.12 6.14 33.77
N ALA A 205 -22.25 6.39 35.07
CA ALA A 205 -21.12 6.84 35.91
C ALA A 205 -19.98 5.80 35.98
N THR A 206 -20.30 4.50 36.04
CA THR A 206 -19.31 3.41 36.00
C THR A 206 -18.68 3.30 34.61
N LEU A 207 -19.50 3.33 33.55
CA LEU A 207 -19.05 3.26 32.17
C LEU A 207 -18.12 4.43 31.81
N ARG A 208 -18.42 5.66 32.26
CA ARG A 208 -17.55 6.83 32.08
C ARG A 208 -16.17 6.66 32.73
N LYS A 209 -16.07 5.88 33.81
CA LYS A 209 -14.82 5.61 34.53
C LYS A 209 -14.00 4.48 33.89
N GLU A 210 -14.65 3.43 33.40
CA GLU A 210 -13.96 2.24 32.86
C GLU A 210 -13.70 2.32 31.35
N LYS A 211 -14.61 2.95 30.60
CA LYS A 211 -14.56 3.09 29.13
C LYS A 211 -15.00 4.50 28.71
N PRO A 212 -14.20 5.54 29.02
CA PRO A 212 -14.57 6.94 28.79
C PRO A 212 -14.84 7.30 27.33
N PHE A 213 -14.18 6.67 26.34
CA PHE A 213 -14.43 6.96 24.93
C PHE A 213 -15.70 6.29 24.42
N LEU A 214 -15.96 5.04 24.81
CA LEU A 214 -17.22 4.36 24.53
C LEU A 214 -18.40 5.11 25.18
N TRP A 215 -18.25 5.56 26.43
CA TRP A 215 -19.25 6.41 27.09
C TRP A 215 -19.53 7.67 26.27
N LEU A 216 -18.50 8.42 25.87
CA LEU A 216 -18.63 9.64 25.07
C LEU A 216 -19.36 9.38 23.74
N CYS A 217 -19.00 8.29 23.05
CA CYS A 217 -19.66 7.89 21.81
C CYS A 217 -21.15 7.55 22.02
N ILE A 218 -21.49 6.82 23.08
CA ILE A 218 -22.89 6.47 23.43
C ILE A 218 -23.70 7.72 23.73
N MET A 219 -23.19 8.62 24.58
CA MET A 219 -23.87 9.88 24.91
C MET A 219 -24.11 10.72 23.64
N ASN A 220 -23.15 10.73 22.71
CA ASN A 220 -23.30 11.45 21.45
C ASN A 220 -24.43 10.89 20.55
N ILE A 221 -24.44 9.58 20.28
CA ILE A 221 -25.42 8.99 19.36
C ILE A 221 -26.85 8.94 19.94
N THR A 222 -27.00 8.98 21.28
CA THR A 222 -28.30 8.92 21.97
C THR A 222 -28.81 10.26 22.51
N SER A 223 -28.03 11.34 22.40
CA SER A 223 -28.42 12.68 22.88
C SER A 223 -29.76 13.13 22.25
N MET A 224 -30.56 13.83 23.05
CA MET A 224 -31.85 14.39 22.63
C MET A 224 -31.77 15.90 22.35
N CYS A 225 -30.58 16.45 22.15
CA CYS A 225 -30.35 17.88 21.87
C CYS A 225 -29.32 18.04 20.75
N VAL A 226 -29.69 18.74 19.67
CA VAL A 226 -28.84 18.88 18.47
C VAL A 226 -27.56 19.65 18.79
N GLU A 227 -27.65 20.78 19.50
CA GLU A 227 -26.48 21.57 19.92
C GLU A 227 -25.52 20.75 20.80
N GLN A 228 -26.05 19.97 21.75
CA GLN A 228 -25.25 19.08 22.60
C GLN A 228 -24.59 17.97 21.76
N GLN A 229 -25.34 17.36 20.84
CA GLN A 229 -24.82 16.33 19.94
C GLN A 229 -23.73 16.89 18.99
N MET A 230 -23.85 18.12 18.51
CA MET A 230 -22.80 18.77 17.71
C MET A 230 -21.53 18.97 18.54
N LYS A 231 -21.64 19.51 19.75
CA LYS A 231 -20.49 19.71 20.66
C LYS A 231 -19.84 18.40 21.07
N MET A 232 -20.62 17.38 21.41
CA MET A 232 -20.10 16.05 21.74
C MET A 232 -19.51 15.32 20.52
N LYS A 233 -19.98 15.60 19.28
CA LYS A 233 -19.37 15.09 18.05
C LYS A 233 -17.95 15.63 17.87
N ASP A 234 -17.75 16.93 18.15
CA ASP A 234 -16.41 17.52 18.07
C ASP A 234 -15.50 17.08 19.23
N GLN A 235 -16.04 16.83 20.43
CA GLN A 235 -15.30 16.13 21.49
C GLN A 235 -14.87 14.72 21.05
N VAL A 236 -15.77 13.91 20.45
CA VAL A 236 -15.41 12.58 19.91
C VAL A 236 -14.28 12.70 18.88
N ARG A 237 -14.34 13.68 17.97
CA ARG A 237 -13.27 13.93 16.97
C ARG A 237 -11.94 14.34 17.64
N GLN A 238 -11.99 15.16 18.69
CA GLN A 238 -10.81 15.56 19.47
C GLN A 238 -10.20 14.39 20.24
N GLU A 239 -11.02 13.52 20.84
CA GLU A 239 -10.57 12.31 21.52
C GLU A 239 -9.97 11.27 20.55
N ILE A 240 -10.58 11.08 19.36
CA ILE A 240 -10.02 10.26 18.28
C ILE A 240 -8.63 10.79 17.88
N ALA A 241 -8.49 12.09 17.66
CA ALA A 241 -7.21 12.70 17.32
C ALA A 241 -6.18 12.57 18.46
N THR A 242 -6.59 12.80 19.70
CA THR A 242 -5.68 12.83 20.86
C THR A 242 -5.26 11.43 21.29
N ARG A 243 -6.21 10.53 21.56
CA ARG A 243 -5.92 9.18 22.07
C ARG A 243 -5.43 8.24 20.98
N ILE A 244 -6.08 8.20 19.82
CA ILE A 244 -5.77 7.22 18.77
C ILE A 244 -4.64 7.70 17.85
N ILE A 245 -4.67 8.96 17.38
CA ILE A 245 -3.67 9.46 16.42
C ILE A 245 -2.39 9.97 17.11
N ILE A 246 -2.50 10.79 18.16
CA ILE A 246 -1.33 11.42 18.81
C ILE A 246 -0.70 10.49 19.87
N ASN A 247 -1.51 9.92 20.77
CA ASN A 247 -1.01 9.07 21.86
C ASN A 247 -0.84 7.59 21.46
N HIS A 248 -1.28 7.19 20.26
CA HIS A 248 -1.26 5.81 19.75
C HIS A 248 -1.87 4.77 20.70
N GLU A 249 -2.97 5.12 21.38
CA GLU A 249 -3.64 4.25 22.34
C GLU A 249 -4.29 3.03 21.67
N ARG A 250 -4.00 1.84 22.20
CA ARG A 250 -4.51 0.55 21.72
C ARG A 250 -5.40 -0.09 22.77
N SER A 251 -6.65 0.37 22.86
CA SER A 251 -7.61 -0.09 23.87
C SER A 251 -8.92 -0.60 23.27
N MET A 252 -9.57 -1.51 24.00
CA MET A 252 -10.93 -1.95 23.67
C MET A 252 -11.97 -0.81 23.82
N ASP A 253 -11.70 0.19 24.68
CA ASP A 253 -12.48 1.42 24.80
C ASP A 253 -12.51 2.18 23.46
N CYS A 254 -11.33 2.48 22.88
CA CYS A 254 -11.22 3.13 21.57
C CYS A 254 -11.87 2.30 20.44
N LEU A 255 -11.64 0.98 20.40
CA LEU A 255 -12.22 0.12 19.37
C LEU A 255 -13.75 0.02 19.47
N GLN A 256 -14.30 -0.18 20.67
CA GLN A 256 -15.75 -0.29 20.87
C GLN A 256 -16.45 1.06 20.66
N GLY A 257 -15.84 2.17 21.08
CA GLY A 257 -16.36 3.51 20.80
C GLY A 257 -16.49 3.78 19.31
N LEU A 258 -15.47 3.43 18.50
CA LEU A 258 -15.57 3.55 17.04
C LEU A 258 -16.63 2.60 16.44
N ILE A 259 -16.70 1.34 16.89
CA ILE A 259 -17.74 0.39 16.43
C ILE A 259 -19.15 0.94 16.74
N CYS A 260 -19.35 1.49 17.94
CA CYS A 260 -20.60 2.15 18.35
C CYS A 260 -20.92 3.35 17.44
N TYR A 261 -19.96 4.28 17.31
CA TYR A 261 -20.11 5.51 16.53
C TYR A 261 -20.41 5.23 15.04
N ILE A 262 -19.77 4.22 14.44
CA ILE A 262 -20.02 3.81 13.05
C ILE A 262 -21.39 3.10 12.92
N SER A 263 -21.78 2.29 13.92
CA SER A 263 -23.04 1.52 13.88
C SER A 263 -24.28 2.42 13.83
N TRP A 264 -24.29 3.54 14.55
CA TRP A 264 -25.41 4.50 14.60
C TRP A 264 -25.04 5.87 14.02
N ALA A 265 -24.12 5.93 13.06
CA ALA A 265 -23.71 7.19 12.41
C ALA A 265 -24.89 8.01 11.84
N ALA A 266 -25.98 7.32 11.46
CA ALA A 266 -27.26 7.91 11.02
C ALA A 266 -27.95 8.81 12.06
N THR A 267 -27.64 8.71 13.35
CA THR A 267 -28.23 9.58 14.38
C THR A 267 -27.43 10.86 14.60
N THR A 268 -26.29 11.04 13.91
CA THR A 268 -25.41 12.20 14.01
C THR A 268 -25.47 13.06 12.75
N SER A 269 -25.58 14.39 12.90
CA SER A 269 -25.69 15.28 11.74
C SER A 269 -24.41 15.32 10.89
N SER A 270 -24.51 14.87 9.65
CA SER A 270 -23.51 14.89 8.56
C SER A 270 -22.08 14.43 8.94
N PRO A 271 -21.86 13.11 9.16
CA PRO A 271 -20.54 12.51 9.06
C PRO A 271 -20.16 12.37 7.57
N GLY A 272 -19.74 13.48 6.95
CA GLY A 272 -19.40 13.53 5.52
C GLY A 272 -18.46 12.40 5.08
N ARG A 273 -18.66 11.88 3.86
CA ARG A 273 -18.07 10.62 3.32
C ARG A 273 -16.59 10.35 3.68
N PRO A 274 -15.64 11.32 3.69
CA PRO A 274 -14.28 11.09 4.15
C PRO A 274 -14.14 10.63 5.61
N PHE A 275 -15.01 11.10 6.52
CA PHE A 275 -14.97 10.75 7.94
C PHE A 275 -15.43 9.32 8.21
N ILE A 276 -16.48 8.84 7.52
CA ILE A 276 -16.91 7.43 7.61
C ILE A 276 -15.77 6.50 7.19
N ILE A 277 -15.10 6.78 6.07
CA ILE A 277 -13.90 6.05 5.64
C ILE A 277 -12.82 6.08 6.72
N THR A 278 -12.48 7.28 7.21
CA THR A 278 -11.41 7.50 8.18
C THR A 278 -11.66 6.70 9.47
N PHE A 279 -12.85 6.80 10.06
CA PHE A 279 -13.18 6.10 11.30
C PHE A 279 -13.24 4.57 11.10
N CYS A 280 -13.76 4.09 9.96
CA CYS A 280 -13.71 2.67 9.61
C CYS A 280 -12.27 2.15 9.51
N GLN A 281 -11.39 2.85 8.81
CA GLN A 281 -9.99 2.45 8.66
C GLN A 281 -9.21 2.56 9.98
N MET A 282 -9.51 3.54 10.83
CA MET A 282 -8.93 3.63 12.18
C MET A 282 -9.38 2.48 13.09
N ALA A 283 -10.64 2.06 13.02
CA ALA A 283 -11.11 0.88 13.76
C ALA A 283 -10.46 -0.42 13.23
N VAL A 284 -10.25 -0.54 11.92
CA VAL A 284 -9.51 -1.64 11.28
C VAL A 284 -8.04 -1.66 11.74
N LEU A 285 -7.36 -0.52 11.79
CA LEU A 285 -6.00 -0.40 12.31
C LEU A 285 -5.92 -0.80 13.79
N LEU A 286 -6.86 -0.35 14.63
CA LEU A 286 -6.95 -0.77 16.03
C LEU A 286 -7.17 -2.28 16.19
N ALA A 287 -8.01 -2.90 15.34
CA ALA A 287 -8.22 -4.35 15.36
C ALA A 287 -6.97 -5.14 14.93
N TYR A 288 -6.15 -4.60 14.02
CA TYR A 288 -4.84 -5.17 13.67
C TYR A 288 -3.81 -4.99 14.80
N ASP A 289 -3.74 -3.81 15.42
CA ASP A 289 -2.79 -3.50 16.51
C ASP A 289 -3.11 -4.24 17.82
N LEU A 290 -4.39 -4.58 18.05
CA LEU A 290 -4.84 -5.49 19.12
C LEU A 290 -4.71 -6.99 18.73
N GLY A 291 -4.28 -7.28 17.49
CA GLY A 291 -4.07 -8.63 16.95
C GLY A 291 -5.33 -9.41 16.59
N LEU A 292 -6.53 -8.84 16.77
CA LEU A 292 -7.82 -9.55 16.79
C LEU A 292 -8.15 -10.29 15.48
N THR A 293 -7.53 -9.90 14.37
CA THR A 293 -7.73 -10.50 13.05
C THR A 293 -6.99 -11.82 12.82
N LYS A 294 -6.08 -12.21 13.74
CA LYS A 294 -5.19 -13.38 13.63
C LYS A 294 -5.38 -14.35 14.80
N ALA A 295 -5.21 -15.64 14.54
CA ALA A 295 -5.31 -16.65 15.59
C ALA A 295 -4.14 -16.51 16.59
N PRO A 296 -4.35 -16.72 17.91
CA PRO A 296 -3.29 -16.62 18.93
C PRO A 296 -2.07 -17.54 18.74
N VAL A 297 -2.15 -18.52 17.83
CA VAL A 297 -1.03 -19.40 17.45
C VAL A 297 -0.22 -18.81 16.28
N GLU A 298 -0.82 -17.97 15.44
CA GLU A 298 -0.16 -17.31 14.31
C GLU A 298 0.73 -16.14 14.77
N GLU A 299 0.32 -15.43 15.82
CA GLU A 299 1.17 -14.42 16.49
C GLU A 299 2.52 -15.01 16.94
N GLN A 300 2.54 -16.29 17.33
CA GLN A 300 3.76 -16.98 17.78
C GLN A 300 4.78 -17.24 16.66
N TYR A 301 4.40 -17.15 15.37
CA TYR A 301 5.37 -17.29 14.28
C TYR A 301 6.37 -16.12 14.23
N PHE A 302 5.93 -14.90 14.57
CA PHE A 302 6.85 -13.77 14.72
C PHE A 302 7.81 -13.95 15.92
N THR A 303 7.39 -14.71 16.93
CA THR A 303 8.21 -15.06 18.11
C THR A 303 9.22 -16.20 17.84
N ILE A 304 9.29 -16.77 16.62
CA ILE A 304 10.27 -17.84 16.31
C ILE A 304 11.71 -17.32 16.40
N CYS A 305 11.97 -16.03 16.17
CA CYS A 305 13.28 -15.42 16.41
C CYS A 305 13.76 -15.59 17.87
N PHE A 306 12.86 -15.56 18.85
CA PHE A 306 13.21 -15.78 20.27
C PHE A 306 13.63 -17.22 20.60
N LYS A 307 13.18 -18.22 19.82
CA LYS A 307 13.66 -19.61 19.97
C LYS A 307 15.15 -19.75 19.65
N MET A 308 15.70 -18.87 18.81
CA MET A 308 17.12 -18.83 18.50
C MET A 308 17.97 -18.35 19.69
N TRP A 309 17.35 -17.65 20.65
CA TRP A 309 17.97 -17.13 21.89
C TRP A 309 17.55 -17.93 23.15
N GLY A 310 17.00 -19.14 22.98
CA GLY A 310 16.67 -20.05 24.09
C GLY A 310 15.43 -19.67 24.93
N GLY A 311 14.77 -18.55 24.62
CA GLY A 311 13.53 -18.15 25.29
C GLY A 311 12.39 -19.10 24.99
N ARG A 312 11.62 -19.49 26.02
CA ARG A 312 10.30 -20.08 25.82
C ARG A 312 9.33 -18.95 25.44
N PRO A 313 8.58 -19.04 24.32
CA PRO A 313 7.54 -18.08 24.03
C PRO A 313 6.46 -18.15 25.13
N PRO A 314 5.81 -17.02 25.48
CA PRO A 314 4.69 -17.03 26.41
C PRO A 314 3.52 -17.89 25.87
N PRO A 315 2.66 -18.43 26.76
CA PRO A 315 1.46 -19.14 26.32
C PRO A 315 0.56 -18.21 25.48
N PRO A 316 -0.14 -18.74 24.46
CA PRO A 316 -0.99 -17.91 23.61
C PRO A 316 -2.15 -17.32 24.42
N ARG A 317 -2.41 -16.02 24.28
CA ARG A 317 -3.55 -15.33 24.91
C ARG A 317 -4.84 -15.86 24.29
N LEU A 318 -5.69 -16.48 25.11
CA LEU A 318 -7.05 -16.85 24.71
C LEU A 318 -7.86 -15.57 24.43
N ARG A 319 -8.45 -15.46 23.23
CA ARG A 319 -9.30 -14.32 22.87
C ARG A 319 -10.56 -14.29 23.72
N THR A 320 -10.87 -13.15 24.32
CA THR A 320 -12.10 -12.97 25.10
C THR A 320 -13.33 -12.95 24.18
N GLN A 321 -14.51 -13.23 24.72
CA GLN A 321 -15.75 -13.14 23.91
C GLN A 321 -16.04 -11.71 23.45
N GLU A 322 -15.58 -10.72 24.21
CA GLU A 322 -15.67 -9.30 23.86
C GLU A 322 -14.78 -8.95 22.66
N GLU A 323 -13.53 -9.44 22.65
CA GLU A 323 -12.62 -9.34 21.50
C GLU A 323 -13.22 -10.01 20.24
N ARG A 324 -13.86 -11.18 20.41
CA ARG A 324 -14.52 -11.93 19.33
C ARG A 324 -15.71 -11.17 18.73
N ARG A 325 -16.59 -10.60 19.57
CA ARG A 325 -17.71 -9.75 19.11
C ARG A 325 -17.21 -8.52 18.36
N ALA A 326 -16.20 -7.83 18.89
CA ALA A 326 -15.68 -6.61 18.29
C ALA A 326 -15.14 -6.85 16.87
N VAL A 327 -14.36 -7.91 16.65
CA VAL A 327 -13.78 -8.18 15.32
C VAL A 327 -14.82 -8.60 14.27
N VAL A 328 -15.80 -9.44 14.61
CA VAL A 328 -16.85 -9.84 13.65
C VAL A 328 -17.86 -8.70 13.38
N SER A 329 -18.14 -7.86 14.39
CA SER A 329 -18.97 -6.65 14.21
C SER A 329 -18.29 -5.61 13.34
N LEU A 330 -16.98 -5.39 13.52
CA LEU A 330 -16.21 -4.49 12.67
C LEU A 330 -16.13 -5.00 11.22
N TRP A 331 -16.01 -6.32 11.03
CA TRP A 331 -16.08 -6.91 9.70
C TRP A 331 -17.43 -6.61 9.03
N PHE A 332 -18.54 -6.90 9.72
CA PHE A 332 -19.90 -6.63 9.23
C PHE A 332 -20.06 -5.15 8.83
N LEU A 333 -19.70 -4.22 9.73
CA LEU A 333 -19.80 -2.79 9.48
C LEU A 333 -18.96 -2.38 8.26
N THR A 334 -17.68 -2.79 8.18
CA THR A 334 -16.82 -2.35 7.08
C THR A 334 -17.21 -2.95 5.73
N SER A 335 -17.71 -4.19 5.69
CA SER A 335 -18.31 -4.79 4.47
C SER A 335 -19.53 -3.98 4.02
N VAL A 336 -20.50 -3.69 4.91
CA VAL A 336 -21.67 -2.85 4.59
C VAL A 336 -21.25 -1.45 4.12
N MET A 337 -20.37 -0.76 4.84
CA MET A 337 -19.90 0.58 4.45
C MET A 337 -19.18 0.57 3.09
N SER A 338 -18.42 -0.48 2.75
CA SER A 338 -17.77 -0.58 1.44
C SER A 338 -18.78 -0.58 0.27
N SER A 339 -19.94 -1.24 0.46
CA SER A 339 -21.02 -1.31 -0.53
C SER A 339 -21.79 0.01 -0.74
N PHE A 340 -21.67 0.96 0.20
CA PHE A 340 -22.19 2.33 0.07
C PHE A 340 -21.13 3.30 -0.48
N VAL A 341 -19.90 3.19 0.00
CA VAL A 341 -18.84 4.18 -0.26
C VAL A 341 -18.09 3.91 -1.58
N GLY A 342 -18.01 2.66 -2.03
CA GLY A 342 -17.48 2.26 -3.35
C GLY A 342 -15.96 2.41 -3.57
N LYS A 343 -15.27 3.15 -2.71
CA LYS A 343 -13.80 3.39 -2.75
C LYS A 343 -13.13 3.12 -1.39
N MET A 344 -13.70 2.21 -0.59
CA MET A 344 -13.19 1.84 0.73
C MET A 344 -12.95 0.33 0.78
N ASP A 345 -11.72 -0.08 1.09
CA ASP A 345 -11.39 -1.48 1.33
C ASP A 345 -12.02 -1.95 2.66
N PRO A 346 -12.87 -2.99 2.66
CA PRO A 346 -13.41 -3.56 3.89
C PRO A 346 -12.37 -4.41 4.62
N LEU A 347 -12.60 -4.66 5.91
CA LEU A 347 -11.85 -5.67 6.65
C LEU A 347 -11.99 -7.02 5.93
N GLN A 348 -10.87 -7.71 5.69
CA GLN A 348 -10.91 -9.01 5.02
C GLN A 348 -11.34 -10.10 5.99
N TRP A 349 -12.28 -10.96 5.58
CA TRP A 349 -12.69 -12.11 6.38
C TRP A 349 -11.52 -13.11 6.49
N THR A 350 -11.19 -13.53 7.72
CA THR A 350 -10.12 -14.50 7.97
C THR A 350 -10.68 -15.82 8.52
N PRO A 351 -9.96 -16.94 8.38
CA PRO A 351 -10.35 -18.20 9.04
C PRO A 351 -10.53 -18.04 10.55
N HIS A 352 -9.74 -17.14 11.19
CA HIS A 352 -9.90 -16.84 12.61
C HIS A 352 -11.23 -16.13 12.92
N MET A 353 -11.78 -15.32 12.00
CA MET A 353 -13.12 -14.74 12.19
C MET A 353 -14.20 -15.82 12.13
N THR A 354 -14.02 -16.88 11.34
CA THR A 354 -14.87 -18.09 11.41
C THR A 354 -14.73 -18.78 12.78
N ASP A 355 -13.51 -19.02 13.28
CA ASP A 355 -13.30 -19.57 14.64
C ASP A 355 -13.93 -18.70 15.75
N CYS A 356 -13.99 -17.39 15.54
CA CYS A 356 -14.61 -16.43 16.46
C CYS A 356 -16.15 -16.53 16.42
N LEU A 357 -16.73 -16.63 15.22
CA LEU A 357 -18.16 -16.82 15.02
C LEU A 357 -18.64 -18.16 15.61
N GLU A 358 -17.94 -19.26 15.28
CA GLU A 358 -18.21 -20.61 15.81
C GLU A 358 -17.90 -20.76 17.31
N ALA A 359 -17.20 -19.81 17.94
CA ALA A 359 -17.03 -19.79 19.39
C ALA A 359 -18.21 -19.09 20.06
N LEU A 360 -18.64 -17.94 19.54
CA LEU A 360 -19.82 -17.21 20.04
C LEU A 360 -21.09 -18.10 20.01
N GLU A 361 -21.33 -18.80 18.89
CA GLU A 361 -22.47 -19.71 18.75
C GLU A 361 -22.39 -21.02 19.56
N ARG A 362 -21.19 -21.39 20.03
CA ARG A 362 -20.95 -22.64 20.77
C ARG A 362 -20.98 -22.40 22.27
N ASP A 363 -20.35 -21.32 22.72
CA ASP A 363 -20.21 -20.99 24.12
C ASP A 363 -21.48 -20.32 24.67
N LYS A 364 -22.32 -19.73 23.78
CA LYS A 364 -23.69 -19.23 24.02
C LYS A 364 -23.89 -18.43 25.32
N LEU A 365 -22.91 -17.61 25.66
CA LEU A 365 -22.90 -16.85 26.91
C LEU A 365 -23.97 -15.75 26.96
N TRP A 366 -24.40 -15.24 25.79
CA TRP A 366 -25.51 -14.29 25.67
C TRP A 366 -26.41 -14.66 24.48
N PRO A 367 -27.75 -14.68 24.60
CA PRO A 367 -28.65 -15.00 23.48
C PRO A 367 -28.50 -14.06 22.28
N SER A 368 -28.05 -12.83 22.51
CA SER A 368 -27.75 -11.85 21.47
C SER A 368 -26.54 -12.20 20.58
N ASP A 369 -25.70 -13.16 21.00
CA ASP A 369 -24.59 -13.66 20.17
C ASP A 369 -25.10 -14.41 18.92
N GLU A 370 -26.25 -15.10 19.03
CA GLU A 370 -26.91 -15.76 17.90
C GLU A 370 -27.45 -14.73 16.88
N LEU A 371 -27.92 -13.57 17.37
CA LEU A 371 -28.37 -12.46 16.53
C LEU A 371 -27.21 -11.78 15.79
N LEU A 372 -26.08 -11.55 16.47
CA LEU A 372 -24.86 -11.07 15.80
C LEU A 372 -24.38 -12.07 14.74
N ALA A 373 -24.42 -13.38 15.04
CA ALA A 373 -24.00 -14.41 14.11
C ALA A 373 -24.90 -14.50 12.87
N ALA A 374 -26.21 -14.32 13.01
CA ALA A 374 -27.15 -14.25 11.90
C ALA A 374 -26.87 -13.06 10.96
N PHE A 375 -26.64 -11.85 11.51
CA PHE A 375 -26.24 -10.68 10.73
C PHE A 375 -24.94 -10.92 9.94
N VAL A 376 -23.91 -11.47 10.59
CA VAL A 376 -22.62 -11.79 9.94
C VAL A 376 -22.80 -12.85 8.84
N ARG A 377 -23.63 -13.89 9.06
CA ARG A 377 -23.89 -14.92 8.04
C ARG A 377 -24.64 -14.40 6.82
N TYR A 378 -25.65 -13.55 6.99
CA TYR A 378 -26.30 -12.91 5.84
C TYR A 378 -25.32 -12.00 5.09
N GLN A 379 -24.56 -11.16 5.81
CA GLN A 379 -23.59 -10.27 5.21
C GLN A 379 -22.46 -11.03 4.48
N LEU A 380 -22.08 -12.25 4.89
CA LEU A 380 -21.12 -13.09 4.16
C LEU A 380 -21.64 -13.51 2.78
N VAL A 381 -22.94 -13.74 2.61
CA VAL A 381 -23.54 -14.03 1.30
C VAL A 381 -23.73 -12.74 0.49
N ALA A 382 -24.10 -11.63 1.16
CA ALA A 382 -24.20 -10.30 0.54
C ALA A 382 -22.85 -9.80 -0.01
N ASP A 383 -21.76 -9.97 0.75
CA ASP A 383 -20.39 -9.60 0.36
C ASP A 383 -19.90 -10.40 -0.86
N GLU A 384 -20.28 -11.69 -0.97
CA GLU A 384 -20.01 -12.51 -2.15
C GLU A 384 -20.83 -12.04 -3.38
N ALA A 385 -22.12 -11.71 -3.20
CA ALA A 385 -22.96 -11.16 -4.26
C ALA A 385 -22.46 -9.77 -4.74
N GLN A 386 -22.10 -8.89 -3.80
CA GLN A 386 -21.57 -7.55 -4.08
C GLN A 386 -20.24 -7.61 -4.83
N LYS A 387 -19.37 -8.59 -4.55
CA LYS A 387 -18.15 -8.82 -5.33
C LYS A 387 -18.43 -9.20 -6.77
N LEU A 388 -19.49 -9.97 -7.06
CA LEU A 388 -19.93 -10.24 -8.43
C LEU A 388 -20.53 -9.01 -9.11
N LEU A 389 -21.34 -8.22 -8.39
CA LEU A 389 -21.91 -6.96 -8.91
C LEU A 389 -20.82 -5.94 -9.28
N VAL A 390 -19.79 -5.79 -8.44
CA VAL A 390 -18.63 -4.95 -8.75
C VAL A 390 -17.86 -5.49 -9.94
N ARG A 391 -17.69 -6.82 -10.07
CA ARG A 391 -17.04 -7.45 -11.23
C ARG A 391 -17.80 -7.18 -12.54
N ASP A 392 -19.14 -7.22 -12.51
CA ASP A 392 -20.00 -6.88 -13.65
C ASP A 392 -19.83 -5.42 -14.07
N VAL A 393 -19.89 -4.48 -13.12
CA VAL A 393 -19.72 -3.04 -13.38
C VAL A 393 -18.31 -2.71 -13.88
N MET A 394 -17.29 -3.48 -13.48
CA MET A 394 -15.89 -3.27 -13.86
C MET A 394 -15.48 -3.98 -15.16
N GLY A 395 -16.37 -4.76 -15.80
CA GLY A 395 -16.15 -5.34 -17.13
C GLY A 395 -15.02 -6.39 -17.24
N GLU A 396 -14.75 -7.17 -16.18
CA GLU A 396 -13.68 -8.18 -16.21
C GLU A 396 -14.08 -9.41 -17.06
N SER A 397 -13.75 -9.36 -18.36
CA SER A 397 -14.23 -10.28 -19.42
C SER A 397 -13.83 -11.75 -19.29
N SER A 398 -12.72 -12.06 -18.61
CA SER A 398 -12.11 -13.41 -18.60
C SER A 398 -12.69 -14.38 -17.56
N SER A 399 -14.01 -14.31 -17.29
CA SER A 399 -14.63 -15.14 -16.25
C SER A 399 -16.07 -15.54 -16.55
N ALA A 400 -16.47 -16.73 -16.07
CA ALA A 400 -17.80 -17.29 -16.32
C ALA A 400 -18.92 -16.33 -15.87
N PRO A 401 -20.02 -16.19 -16.64
CA PRO A 401 -21.08 -15.20 -16.40
C PRO A 401 -21.60 -15.18 -14.96
N THR A 402 -21.72 -14.00 -14.37
CA THR A 402 -22.04 -13.83 -12.93
C THR A 402 -23.40 -14.41 -12.57
N TYR A 403 -24.38 -14.34 -13.49
CA TYR A 403 -25.73 -14.86 -13.27
C TYR A 403 -25.76 -16.37 -12.95
N VAL A 404 -24.75 -17.14 -13.39
CA VAL A 404 -24.64 -18.58 -13.09
C VAL A 404 -24.52 -18.83 -11.58
N PHE A 405 -23.89 -17.90 -10.85
CA PHE A 405 -23.72 -17.99 -9.41
C PHE A 405 -25.00 -17.64 -8.62
N ARG A 406 -26.00 -16.96 -9.22
CA ARG A 406 -27.28 -16.60 -8.57
C ARG A 406 -27.91 -17.79 -7.82
N LYS A 407 -28.02 -18.95 -8.49
CA LYS A 407 -28.62 -20.16 -7.88
C LYS A 407 -27.80 -20.72 -6.71
N SER A 408 -26.47 -20.59 -6.75
CA SER A 408 -25.62 -21.01 -5.62
C SER A 408 -25.72 -20.03 -4.44
N LEU A 409 -25.81 -18.73 -4.71
CA LEU A 409 -25.99 -17.70 -3.69
C LEU A 409 -27.37 -17.77 -3.03
N LEU A 410 -28.45 -18.00 -3.79
CA LEU A 410 -29.78 -18.25 -3.23
C LEU A 410 -29.79 -19.53 -2.36
N ALA A 411 -29.11 -20.60 -2.78
CA ALA A 411 -28.97 -21.81 -1.96
C ALA A 411 -28.16 -21.58 -0.67
N LYS A 412 -27.12 -20.73 -0.71
CA LYS A 412 -26.38 -20.29 0.49
C LYS A 412 -27.27 -19.46 1.42
N LEU A 413 -28.02 -18.50 0.90
CA LEU A 413 -28.96 -17.67 1.66
C LEU A 413 -30.04 -18.53 2.34
N GLN A 414 -30.60 -19.50 1.62
CA GLN A 414 -31.59 -20.42 2.17
C GLN A 414 -30.99 -21.33 3.25
N ALA A 415 -29.77 -21.86 3.04
CA ALA A 415 -29.06 -22.62 4.07
C ALA A 415 -28.72 -21.80 5.33
N VAL A 416 -28.56 -20.48 5.23
CA VAL A 416 -28.48 -19.59 6.40
C VAL A 416 -29.84 -19.47 7.10
N ARG A 417 -30.93 -19.25 6.35
CA ARG A 417 -32.31 -19.16 6.88
C ARG A 417 -32.72 -20.43 7.62
N ASP A 418 -32.56 -21.59 6.97
CA ASP A 418 -32.89 -22.91 7.49
C ASP A 418 -32.00 -23.33 8.68
N GLY A 419 -30.83 -22.68 8.82
CA GLY A 419 -29.85 -22.93 9.89
C GLY A 419 -30.03 -22.06 11.14
N LEU A 420 -31.00 -21.13 11.19
CA LEU A 420 -31.22 -20.29 12.38
C LEU A 420 -31.91 -21.06 13.52
N PRO A 421 -31.60 -20.76 14.80
CA PRO A 421 -32.27 -21.40 15.94
C PRO A 421 -33.76 -21.05 16.00
N ALA A 422 -34.62 -22.07 16.10
CA ALA A 422 -36.10 -21.91 16.06
C ALA A 422 -36.70 -21.04 17.19
N ASN A 423 -35.95 -20.79 18.27
CA ASN A 423 -36.37 -19.94 19.40
C ASN A 423 -35.77 -18.52 19.35
N MET A 424 -35.07 -18.16 18.28
CA MET A 424 -34.36 -16.89 18.14
C MET A 424 -35.33 -15.74 17.81
N PRO A 425 -35.23 -14.56 18.46
CA PRO A 425 -36.05 -13.41 18.12
C PRO A 425 -35.60 -12.80 16.78
N ILE A 426 -36.43 -12.97 15.74
CA ILE A 426 -36.24 -12.32 14.45
C ILE A 426 -36.69 -10.86 14.56
N THR A 427 -35.74 -9.92 14.56
CA THR A 427 -36.05 -8.48 14.53
C THR A 427 -36.38 -8.02 13.10
N PRO A 428 -37.20 -6.96 12.92
CA PRO A 428 -37.44 -6.37 11.60
C PRO A 428 -36.15 -5.96 10.89
N VAL A 429 -35.13 -5.50 11.63
CA VAL A 429 -33.81 -5.15 11.10
C VAL A 429 -33.08 -6.37 10.52
N LEU A 430 -33.14 -7.54 11.18
CA LEU A 430 -32.56 -8.78 10.66
C LEU A 430 -33.32 -9.28 9.42
N GLN A 431 -34.65 -9.18 9.44
CA GLN A 431 -35.50 -9.58 8.31
C GLN A 431 -35.26 -8.69 7.08
N ALA A 432 -35.19 -7.36 7.26
CA ALA A 432 -34.82 -6.41 6.22
C ALA A 432 -33.42 -6.71 5.67
N HIS A 433 -32.44 -7.04 6.52
CA HIS A 433 -31.10 -7.39 6.08
C HIS A 433 -31.05 -8.71 5.28
N SER A 434 -31.86 -9.72 5.64
CA SER A 434 -32.02 -10.96 4.87
C SER A 434 -32.66 -10.71 3.49
N LEU A 435 -33.66 -9.81 3.42
CA LEU A 435 -34.31 -9.43 2.17
C LEU A 435 -33.40 -8.58 1.27
N ALA A 436 -32.64 -7.64 1.84
CA ALA A 436 -31.65 -6.87 1.10
C ALA A 436 -30.56 -7.76 0.47
N THR A 437 -30.14 -8.80 1.19
CA THR A 437 -29.24 -9.84 0.67
C THR A 437 -29.86 -10.57 -0.53
N GLU A 438 -31.14 -10.89 -0.48
CA GLU A 438 -31.87 -11.52 -1.59
C GLU A 438 -32.02 -10.60 -2.82
N ILE A 439 -32.27 -9.30 -2.61
CA ILE A 439 -32.32 -8.29 -3.67
C ILE A 439 -30.96 -8.17 -4.36
N GLN A 440 -29.87 -8.07 -3.59
CA GLN A 440 -28.51 -8.04 -4.14
C GLN A 440 -28.23 -9.29 -5.01
N ILE A 441 -28.53 -10.50 -4.50
CA ILE A 441 -28.33 -11.75 -5.26
C ILE A 441 -29.17 -11.79 -6.55
N ASN A 442 -30.42 -11.36 -6.52
CA ASN A 442 -31.28 -11.32 -7.71
C ASN A 442 -30.86 -10.24 -8.73
N SER A 443 -30.09 -9.23 -8.31
CA SER A 443 -29.54 -8.19 -9.20
C SER A 443 -28.24 -8.57 -9.92
N VAL A 444 -27.59 -9.69 -9.55
CA VAL A 444 -26.32 -10.17 -10.14
C VAL A 444 -26.47 -10.44 -11.64
N GLY A 445 -25.60 -9.85 -12.47
CA GLY A 445 -25.64 -9.92 -13.95
C GLY A 445 -26.82 -9.18 -14.61
N LEU A 446 -27.87 -8.82 -13.85
CA LEU A 446 -29.21 -8.47 -14.35
C LEU A 446 -29.25 -7.29 -15.32
N PHE A 447 -28.30 -6.35 -15.17
CA PHE A 447 -28.24 -5.08 -15.89
C PHE A 447 -27.03 -4.94 -16.83
N MET A 448 -26.15 -5.96 -16.90
CA MET A 448 -24.84 -5.84 -17.57
C MET A 448 -24.47 -7.05 -18.46
N GLN A 449 -25.17 -8.18 -18.34
CA GLN A 449 -24.85 -9.40 -19.11
C GLN A 449 -26.03 -9.88 -19.96
N ASN A 450 -25.72 -10.53 -21.08
CA ASN A 450 -26.71 -11.21 -21.94
C ASN A 450 -27.26 -12.49 -21.29
N ILE A 451 -28.07 -12.32 -20.25
CA ILE A 451 -28.82 -13.40 -19.60
C ILE A 451 -29.95 -13.89 -20.53
N PRO A 452 -30.18 -15.21 -20.68
CA PRO A 452 -31.32 -15.75 -21.42
C PRO A 452 -32.66 -15.21 -20.90
N VAL A 453 -33.53 -14.75 -21.81
CA VAL A 453 -34.74 -13.96 -21.50
C VAL A 453 -35.55 -14.52 -20.33
N ASN A 454 -35.91 -15.81 -20.35
CA ASN A 454 -36.70 -16.44 -19.29
C ASN A 454 -36.04 -16.31 -17.90
N GLN A 455 -34.71 -16.49 -17.81
CA GLN A 455 -33.97 -16.38 -16.54
C GLN A 455 -33.77 -14.91 -16.13
N ARG A 456 -33.66 -14.00 -17.10
CA ARG A 456 -33.58 -12.55 -16.86
C ARG A 456 -34.89 -12.06 -16.23
N ILE A 457 -36.01 -12.31 -16.90
CA ILE A 457 -37.36 -11.92 -16.45
C ILE A 457 -37.74 -12.60 -15.11
N GLU A 458 -37.43 -13.88 -14.91
CA GLU A 458 -37.57 -14.57 -13.61
C GLU A 458 -36.81 -13.84 -12.48
N SER A 459 -35.58 -13.41 -12.76
CA SER A 459 -34.73 -12.68 -11.80
C SER A 459 -35.27 -11.27 -11.54
N MET A 460 -35.80 -10.58 -12.54
CA MET A 460 -36.45 -9.26 -12.39
C MET A 460 -37.70 -9.36 -11.50
N TYR A 461 -38.58 -10.35 -11.72
CA TYR A 461 -39.75 -10.57 -10.85
C TYR A 461 -39.36 -10.95 -9.42
N SER A 462 -38.35 -11.82 -9.24
CA SER A 462 -37.84 -12.20 -7.91
C SER A 462 -37.26 -10.98 -7.17
N CYS A 463 -36.51 -10.14 -7.88
CA CYS A 463 -35.96 -8.89 -7.35
C CYS A 463 -37.08 -7.92 -6.92
N LEU A 464 -38.08 -7.70 -7.78
CA LEU A 464 -39.23 -6.84 -7.51
C LEU A 464 -40.06 -7.30 -6.28
N GLN A 465 -40.30 -8.61 -6.15
CA GLN A 465 -41.01 -9.17 -5.00
C GLN A 465 -40.20 -8.99 -3.70
N ALA A 466 -38.90 -9.29 -3.73
CA ALA A 466 -38.03 -9.08 -2.57
C ALA A 466 -37.92 -7.58 -2.19
N ILE A 467 -37.86 -6.67 -3.16
CA ILE A 467 -37.94 -5.22 -2.96
C ILE A 467 -39.24 -4.84 -2.25
N ARG A 468 -40.39 -5.35 -2.71
CA ARG A 468 -41.67 -5.05 -2.07
C ARG A 468 -41.70 -5.53 -0.61
N SER A 469 -41.35 -6.79 -0.36
CA SER A 469 -41.28 -7.34 1.00
C SER A 469 -40.28 -6.60 1.89
N TRP A 470 -39.18 -6.07 1.33
CA TRP A 470 -38.24 -5.24 2.08
C TRP A 470 -38.89 -3.93 2.54
N TYR A 471 -39.65 -3.25 1.67
CA TYR A 471 -40.40 -2.05 2.04
C TYR A 471 -41.50 -2.34 3.07
N ASP A 472 -42.23 -3.46 2.94
CA ASP A 472 -43.24 -3.86 3.92
C ASP A 472 -42.63 -4.08 5.32
N VAL A 473 -41.41 -4.62 5.40
CA VAL A 473 -40.67 -4.76 6.66
C VAL A 473 -40.10 -3.43 7.14
N PHE A 474 -39.58 -2.58 6.25
CA PHE A 474 -39.03 -1.25 6.60
C PHE A 474 -40.09 -0.32 7.19
N PHE A 475 -41.25 -0.21 6.55
CA PHE A 475 -42.39 0.57 7.08
C PHE A 475 -43.08 -0.11 8.27
N GLY A 476 -42.82 -1.40 8.50
CA GLY A 476 -43.21 -2.12 9.71
C GLY A 476 -42.37 -1.77 10.95
N ILE A 477 -41.22 -1.09 10.79
CA ILE A 477 -40.43 -0.59 11.93
C ILE A 477 -41.16 0.59 12.57
N THR A 478 -41.39 0.52 13.88
CA THR A 478 -42.11 1.60 14.56
C THR A 478 -41.28 2.89 14.61
N PRO A 479 -41.92 4.08 14.57
CA PRO A 479 -41.21 5.36 14.69
C PRO A 479 -40.39 5.54 15.97
N GLU A 480 -40.68 4.76 17.01
CA GLU A 480 -39.96 4.77 18.30
C GLU A 480 -38.70 3.90 18.25
N GLU A 481 -38.69 2.82 17.47
CA GLU A 481 -37.57 1.88 17.33
C GLU A 481 -36.59 2.28 16.22
N ALA A 482 -37.06 2.95 15.16
CA ALA A 482 -36.26 3.30 14.00
C ALA A 482 -34.99 4.12 14.32
N PRO A 483 -34.98 5.10 15.25
CA PRO A 483 -33.75 5.80 15.67
C PRO A 483 -32.68 4.87 16.27
N GLY A 484 -33.09 3.70 16.78
CA GLY A 484 -32.19 2.64 17.25
C GLY A 484 -31.80 1.61 16.20
N ALA A 485 -32.23 1.75 14.95
CA ALA A 485 -31.79 0.88 13.86
C ALA A 485 -30.36 1.26 13.42
N PRO A 486 -29.49 0.28 13.12
CA PRO A 486 -28.12 0.55 12.68
C PRO A 486 -28.11 1.22 11.29
N PHE A 487 -27.10 2.05 11.03
CA PHE A 487 -26.94 2.80 9.76
C PHE A 487 -26.99 1.89 8.51
N ALA A 488 -26.64 0.61 8.67
CA ALA A 488 -26.79 -0.43 7.66
C ALA A 488 -28.18 -0.47 6.99
N ILE A 489 -29.28 -0.22 7.71
CA ILE A 489 -30.63 -0.28 7.10
C ILE A 489 -30.91 0.90 6.17
N TYR A 490 -30.37 2.08 6.48
CA TYR A 490 -30.49 3.27 5.65
C TYR A 490 -29.55 3.22 4.43
N ILE A 491 -28.42 2.51 4.55
CA ILE A 491 -27.60 2.12 3.39
C ILE A 491 -28.39 1.17 2.48
N GLN A 492 -29.04 0.15 3.05
CA GLN A 492 -29.88 -0.78 2.28
C GLN A 492 -31.06 -0.09 1.60
N LEU A 493 -31.70 0.90 2.24
CA LEU A 493 -32.74 1.74 1.61
C LEU A 493 -32.27 2.32 0.27
N SER A 494 -31.07 2.93 0.23
CA SER A 494 -30.53 3.51 -1.00
C SER A 494 -30.23 2.46 -2.09
N GLN A 495 -29.74 1.28 -1.71
CA GLN A 495 -29.50 0.16 -2.63
C GLN A 495 -30.80 -0.40 -3.21
N VAL A 496 -31.84 -0.53 -2.38
CA VAL A 496 -33.18 -0.98 -2.77
C VAL A 496 -33.86 0.04 -3.70
N GLN A 497 -33.72 1.35 -3.42
CA GLN A 497 -34.18 2.43 -4.30
C GLN A 497 -33.50 2.38 -5.68
N ILE A 498 -32.17 2.21 -5.72
CA ILE A 498 -31.42 2.11 -6.99
C ILE A 498 -31.80 0.85 -7.78
N ALA A 499 -32.00 -0.29 -7.10
CA ALA A 499 -32.45 -1.53 -7.74
C ALA A 499 -33.86 -1.36 -8.34
N LEU A 500 -34.80 -0.76 -7.60
CA LEU A 500 -36.16 -0.49 -8.08
C LEU A 500 -36.15 0.50 -9.25
N TYR A 501 -35.39 1.59 -9.18
CA TYR A 501 -35.22 2.55 -10.28
C TYR A 501 -34.80 1.86 -11.58
N ARG A 502 -33.79 0.98 -11.53
CA ARG A 502 -33.32 0.22 -12.70
C ARG A 502 -34.36 -0.78 -13.23
N LEU A 503 -35.20 -1.35 -12.37
CA LEU A 503 -36.33 -2.19 -12.79
C LEU A 503 -37.46 -1.36 -13.44
N THR A 504 -37.69 -0.13 -12.99
CA THR A 504 -38.71 0.77 -13.58
C THR A 504 -38.27 1.36 -14.93
N THR A 505 -36.97 1.66 -15.10
CA THR A 505 -36.43 2.25 -16.35
C THR A 505 -36.00 1.23 -17.41
N SER A 506 -35.85 -0.06 -17.06
CA SER A 506 -35.47 -1.12 -18.02
C SER A 506 -36.38 -1.17 -19.26
N GLU A 507 -35.81 -1.37 -20.46
CA GLU A 507 -36.54 -1.37 -21.74
C GLU A 507 -36.67 -2.77 -22.39
N ASP A 508 -36.55 -3.84 -21.60
CA ASP A 508 -36.73 -5.21 -22.09
C ASP A 508 -38.18 -5.44 -22.62
N PRO A 509 -38.38 -5.85 -23.88
CA PRO A 509 -39.71 -6.07 -24.45
C PRO A 509 -40.49 -7.24 -23.81
N ALA A 510 -39.83 -8.08 -22.99
CA ALA A 510 -40.48 -9.13 -22.22
C ALA A 510 -40.81 -8.72 -20.75
N TRP A 511 -40.57 -7.46 -20.37
CA TRP A 511 -40.76 -6.97 -19.00
C TRP A 511 -42.05 -6.15 -18.82
N ASP A 512 -42.92 -6.60 -17.92
CA ASP A 512 -44.20 -5.95 -17.64
C ASP A 512 -44.03 -4.75 -16.69
N LYS A 513 -43.97 -3.56 -17.27
CA LYS A 513 -43.88 -2.28 -16.54
C LYS A 513 -45.15 -1.94 -15.76
N GLU A 514 -46.31 -2.48 -16.13
CA GLU A 514 -47.55 -2.29 -15.37
C GLU A 514 -47.54 -3.16 -14.10
N PHE A 515 -47.03 -4.39 -14.19
CA PHE A 515 -46.78 -5.24 -13.02
C PHE A 515 -45.79 -4.60 -12.02
N VAL A 516 -44.72 -3.97 -12.51
CA VAL A 516 -43.79 -3.19 -11.66
C VAL A 516 -44.56 -2.14 -10.87
N ARG A 517 -45.40 -1.35 -11.56
CA ARG A 517 -46.17 -0.26 -10.95
C ARG A 517 -47.19 -0.76 -9.93
N ASN A 518 -47.93 -1.82 -10.28
CA ASN A 518 -48.94 -2.41 -9.41
C ASN A 518 -48.35 -3.13 -8.18
N THR A 519 -47.07 -3.52 -8.23
CA THR A 519 -46.37 -4.15 -7.10
C THR A 519 -45.62 -3.14 -6.21
N ALA A 520 -44.88 -2.22 -6.84
CA ALA A 520 -43.96 -1.30 -6.18
C ALA A 520 -43.74 -0.02 -7.02
N ASP A 521 -44.74 0.85 -7.14
CA ASP A 521 -44.58 2.18 -7.74
C ASP A 521 -43.53 3.00 -6.95
N LEU A 522 -42.40 3.29 -7.61
CA LEU A 522 -41.25 3.94 -7.00
C LEU A 522 -41.54 5.36 -6.50
N LEU A 523 -42.44 6.11 -7.15
CA LEU A 523 -42.78 7.46 -6.69
C LEU A 523 -43.61 7.39 -5.41
N VAL A 524 -44.58 6.48 -5.33
CA VAL A 524 -45.39 6.23 -4.13
C VAL A 524 -44.52 5.76 -2.96
N LEU A 525 -43.54 4.88 -3.22
CA LEU A 525 -42.61 4.40 -2.19
C LEU A 525 -41.65 5.50 -1.72
N LEU A 526 -41.21 6.39 -2.61
CA LEU A 526 -40.41 7.57 -2.22
C LEU A 526 -41.24 8.56 -1.38
N ASP A 527 -42.50 8.81 -1.74
CA ASP A 527 -43.42 9.63 -0.94
C ASP A 527 -43.63 9.03 0.47
N GLN A 528 -43.83 7.71 0.57
CA GLN A 528 -43.95 7.00 1.86
C GLN A 528 -42.65 7.05 2.69
N VAL A 529 -41.47 7.06 2.07
CA VAL A 529 -40.19 7.28 2.76
C VAL A 529 -40.06 8.72 3.28
N VAL A 530 -40.48 9.73 2.50
CA VAL A 530 -40.51 11.13 2.94
C VAL A 530 -41.49 11.32 4.10
N GLU A 531 -42.68 10.72 4.02
CA GLU A 531 -43.66 10.70 5.12
C GLU A 531 -43.09 10.00 6.37
N PHE A 532 -42.42 8.86 6.21
CA PHE A 532 -41.79 8.13 7.31
C PHE A 532 -40.76 9.00 8.05
N PHE A 533 -39.82 9.65 7.35
CA PHE A 533 -38.85 10.56 7.98
C PHE A 533 -39.52 11.79 8.61
N THR A 534 -40.54 12.36 7.99
CA THR A 534 -41.32 13.48 8.55
C THR A 534 -42.04 13.07 9.84
N ARG A 535 -42.60 11.86 9.88
CA ARG A 535 -43.25 11.27 11.04
C ARG A 535 -42.24 10.94 12.15
N LEU A 536 -41.04 10.47 11.82
CA LEU A 536 -39.96 10.26 12.80
C LEU A 536 -39.67 11.55 13.59
N ASP A 537 -39.50 12.69 12.91
CA ASP A 537 -39.25 13.98 13.58
C ASP A 537 -40.39 14.35 14.55
N SER A 538 -41.64 14.17 14.12
CA SER A 538 -42.83 14.46 14.93
C SER A 538 -42.95 13.64 16.22
N VAL A 539 -42.40 12.41 16.23
CA VAL A 539 -42.45 11.48 17.37
C VAL A 539 -41.17 11.60 18.22
N TYR A 540 -40.01 11.54 17.58
CA TYR A 540 -38.69 11.63 18.21
C TYR A 540 -38.21 13.09 18.27
N LYS A 541 -38.92 13.92 19.04
CA LYS A 541 -38.60 15.35 19.14
C LYS A 541 -37.28 15.59 19.87
N MET A 542 -36.24 15.92 19.11
CA MET A 542 -34.98 16.45 19.64
C MET A 542 -35.11 17.94 19.96
N LYS A 543 -34.39 18.43 20.98
CA LYS A 543 -34.25 19.86 21.25
C LYS A 543 -33.37 20.49 20.15
N THR A 544 -33.87 21.49 19.44
CA THR A 544 -33.19 22.20 18.35
C THR A 544 -33.03 23.69 18.69
N SER A 545 -31.85 24.26 18.46
CA SER A 545 -31.66 25.72 18.56
C SER A 545 -32.17 26.44 17.29
N PRO A 546 -32.47 27.75 17.33
CA PRO A 546 -33.11 28.45 16.21
C PRO A 546 -32.27 28.40 14.92
N GLY A 547 -32.79 27.75 13.88
CA GLY A 547 -32.10 27.54 12.60
C GLY A 547 -31.31 26.24 12.48
N GLU A 548 -31.32 25.37 13.50
CA GLU A 548 -30.83 23.99 13.39
C GLU A 548 -31.96 23.02 13.00
N GLU A 549 -31.64 22.02 12.18
CA GLU A 549 -32.57 20.98 11.74
C GLU A 549 -32.16 19.61 12.28
N THR A 550 -33.14 18.73 12.49
CA THR A 550 -32.89 17.34 12.92
C THR A 550 -32.40 16.48 11.75
N VAL A 551 -31.74 15.36 12.07
CA VAL A 551 -31.30 14.39 11.04
C VAL A 551 -32.50 13.77 10.30
N PHE A 552 -33.68 13.73 10.93
CA PHE A 552 -34.91 13.23 10.31
C PHE A 552 -35.48 14.23 9.28
N VAL A 553 -35.49 15.53 9.59
CA VAL A 553 -35.84 16.59 8.61
C VAL A 553 -34.86 16.59 7.44
N MET A 554 -33.55 16.46 7.70
CA MET A 554 -32.54 16.36 6.65
C MET A 554 -32.74 15.10 5.79
N GLY A 555 -33.07 13.95 6.40
CA GLY A 555 -33.41 12.72 5.69
C GLY A 555 -34.65 12.86 4.79
N ALA A 556 -35.72 13.50 5.29
CA ALA A 556 -36.91 13.80 4.49
C ALA A 556 -36.60 14.70 3.29
N LYS A 557 -35.79 15.77 3.48
CA LYS A 557 -35.32 16.64 2.38
C LYS A 557 -34.52 15.89 1.33
N ILE A 558 -33.55 15.07 1.75
CA ILE A 558 -32.70 14.27 0.85
C ILE A 558 -33.57 13.32 0.00
N MET A 559 -34.55 12.65 0.61
CA MET A 559 -35.47 11.75 -0.09
C MET A 559 -36.41 12.48 -1.05
N ASN A 560 -36.89 13.67 -0.67
CA ASN A 560 -37.67 14.53 -1.55
C ASN A 560 -36.84 15.06 -2.74
N ASN A 561 -35.56 15.36 -2.54
CA ASN A 561 -34.66 15.77 -3.63
C ASN A 561 -34.42 14.62 -4.63
N ILE A 562 -34.25 13.38 -4.16
CA ILE A 562 -34.21 12.18 -5.03
C ILE A 562 -35.51 12.06 -5.84
N ARG A 563 -36.67 12.16 -5.18
CA ARG A 563 -37.98 12.09 -5.83
C ARG A 563 -38.13 13.10 -6.97
N ILE A 564 -37.86 14.38 -6.70
CA ILE A 564 -37.94 15.47 -7.68
C ILE A 564 -36.92 15.28 -8.82
N SER A 565 -35.72 14.74 -8.53
CA SER A 565 -34.71 14.44 -9.55
C SER A 565 -35.13 13.30 -10.49
N TRP A 566 -35.79 12.26 -9.97
CA TRP A 566 -36.14 11.07 -10.75
C TRP A 566 -37.50 11.20 -11.46
N GLU A 567 -38.43 11.98 -10.93
CA GLU A 567 -39.78 12.17 -11.45
C GLU A 567 -39.86 12.54 -12.95
N PRO A 568 -39.02 13.44 -13.52
CA PRO A 568 -39.07 13.76 -14.95
C PRO A 568 -38.72 12.55 -15.85
N THR A 569 -37.74 11.73 -15.44
CA THR A 569 -37.31 10.54 -16.19
C THR A 569 -38.34 9.42 -16.06
N LEU A 570 -38.87 9.19 -14.86
CA LEU A 570 -39.95 8.22 -14.64
C LEU A 570 -41.21 8.63 -15.42
N SER A 571 -41.60 9.91 -15.36
CA SER A 571 -42.75 10.49 -16.08
C SER A 571 -42.60 10.52 -17.61
N ARG A 572 -41.41 10.24 -18.16
CA ARG A 572 -41.20 10.01 -19.59
C ARG A 572 -41.56 8.57 -19.95
N HIS A 573 -40.96 7.60 -19.27
CA HIS A 573 -41.22 6.17 -19.49
C HIS A 573 -42.68 5.78 -19.17
N LEU A 574 -43.29 6.40 -18.15
CA LEU A 574 -44.70 6.20 -17.79
C LEU A 574 -45.69 6.70 -18.86
N ARG A 575 -45.33 7.73 -19.66
CA ARG A 575 -46.22 8.27 -20.70
C ARG A 575 -46.27 7.39 -21.96
N ASN A 576 -45.18 6.71 -22.29
CA ASN A 576 -45.11 5.84 -23.47
C ASN A 576 -45.98 4.57 -23.35
N ALA A 577 -46.49 4.23 -22.16
CA ALA A 577 -47.43 3.12 -21.97
C ALA A 577 -48.91 3.49 -22.24
N SER A 578 -49.26 4.77 -22.30
CA SER A 578 -50.66 5.23 -22.27
C SER A 578 -51.35 5.43 -23.63
N SER A 579 -50.74 5.01 -24.74
CA SER A 579 -51.30 5.14 -26.09
C SER A 579 -52.20 3.95 -26.49
N ILE A 580 -53.37 3.82 -25.87
CA ILE A 580 -54.42 2.88 -26.30
C ILE A 580 -55.28 3.55 -27.40
N PRO A 581 -55.55 2.90 -28.55
CA PRO A 581 -56.27 3.53 -29.67
C PRO A 581 -57.78 3.61 -29.43
N THR A 582 -58.32 4.84 -29.39
CA THR A 582 -59.77 5.09 -29.32
C THR A 582 -60.44 4.85 -30.68
N ASN A 583 -61.40 3.93 -30.72
CA ASN A 583 -62.01 3.45 -31.95
C ASN A 583 -63.20 4.34 -32.39
N GLN A 584 -63.07 5.13 -33.48
CA GLN A 584 -64.20 5.88 -34.08
C GLN A 584 -63.88 6.46 -35.48
N GLY A 585 -64.87 6.39 -36.39
CA GLY A 585 -64.88 7.11 -37.69
C GLY A 585 -64.38 6.30 -38.89
N ALA A 586 -65.09 6.36 -40.02
CA ALA A 586 -64.77 5.61 -41.24
C ALA A 586 -64.63 6.52 -42.48
N GLY A 587 -63.69 6.17 -43.39
CA GLY A 587 -63.46 6.83 -44.67
C GLY A 587 -62.55 6.00 -45.60
N PRO A 588 -62.66 6.15 -46.95
CA PRO A 588 -61.95 5.30 -47.92
C PRO A 588 -60.47 5.69 -48.21
N PRO A 589 -59.68 4.83 -48.88
CA PRO A 589 -58.19 4.82 -48.81
C PRO A 589 -57.44 5.22 -50.12
N ILE A 590 -56.12 4.92 -50.19
CA ILE A 590 -55.16 4.87 -51.35
C ILE A 590 -54.16 6.06 -51.43
N PRO A 591 -52.82 5.89 -51.66
CA PRO A 591 -51.89 4.80 -51.28
C PRO A 591 -50.44 5.25 -50.87
N THR A 592 -49.58 4.35 -50.37
CA THR A 592 -48.08 4.46 -50.42
C THR A 592 -47.40 3.07 -50.29
N PRO A 593 -46.10 2.90 -50.63
CA PRO A 593 -45.49 1.59 -50.95
C PRO A 593 -45.11 0.67 -49.75
N PRO A 594 -44.74 -0.61 -49.99
CA PRO A 594 -44.39 -1.58 -48.93
C PRO A 594 -42.99 -1.35 -48.32
N PRO A 595 -42.73 -1.89 -47.11
CA PRO A 595 -41.48 -1.66 -46.39
C PRO A 595 -40.29 -2.46 -46.94
N PRO A 596 -39.06 -1.92 -46.90
CA PRO A 596 -37.83 -2.70 -46.99
C PRO A 596 -37.71 -3.66 -45.80
N SER A 597 -37.26 -4.89 -46.08
CA SER A 597 -37.15 -5.96 -45.07
C SER A 597 -35.97 -5.76 -44.10
N THR A 598 -36.26 -5.91 -42.81
CA THR A 598 -35.35 -6.37 -41.74
C THR A 598 -33.84 -6.26 -42.00
N ALA A 599 -33.25 -5.14 -41.57
CA ALA A 599 -31.88 -5.14 -41.06
C ALA A 599 -31.96 -5.11 -39.52
N GLN A 600 -31.18 -5.95 -38.84
CA GLN A 600 -31.15 -5.97 -37.37
C GLN A 600 -30.33 -4.79 -36.85
N ALA A 601 -31.01 -3.68 -36.53
CA ALA A 601 -30.41 -2.60 -35.77
C ALA A 601 -30.17 -3.08 -34.33
N SER A 602 -28.94 -3.52 -34.03
CA SER A 602 -28.48 -3.73 -32.66
C SER A 602 -28.40 -2.37 -31.96
N MET A 603 -29.46 -1.99 -31.25
CA MET A 603 -29.49 -0.76 -30.46
C MET A 603 -28.37 -0.77 -29.42
N ASP A 604 -27.49 0.22 -29.49
CA ASP A 604 -26.34 0.34 -28.61
C ASP A 604 -26.78 0.81 -27.22
N MET A 605 -26.90 -0.15 -26.30
CA MET A 605 -27.28 0.06 -24.91
C MET A 605 -26.21 0.77 -24.07
N GLY A 606 -25.09 1.21 -24.65
CA GLY A 606 -24.03 1.95 -23.95
C GLY A 606 -24.50 3.27 -23.30
N ASN A 607 -25.43 4.00 -23.93
CA ASN A 607 -25.79 5.37 -23.56
C ASN A 607 -26.72 5.53 -22.34
N ILE A 608 -27.02 4.46 -21.58
CA ILE A 608 -27.77 4.53 -20.31
C ILE A 608 -26.86 4.29 -19.08
N ASN A 609 -25.53 4.41 -19.28
CA ASN A 609 -24.53 4.56 -18.23
C ASN A 609 -23.78 5.89 -18.44
N MET A 610 -23.62 6.81 -17.48
CA MET A 610 -24.01 6.81 -16.06
C MET A 610 -24.69 8.14 -15.70
N ILE A 611 -25.77 8.08 -14.92
CA ILE A 611 -25.89 9.04 -13.80
C ILE A 611 -24.84 8.58 -12.79
N ASP A 612 -23.83 9.39 -12.49
CA ASP A 612 -22.83 9.02 -11.50
C ASP A 612 -23.44 9.12 -10.09
N PHE A 613 -24.09 8.05 -9.64
CA PHE A 613 -24.54 7.89 -8.25
C PHE A 613 -23.36 7.83 -7.25
N GLY A 614 -22.12 7.80 -7.74
CA GLY A 614 -20.91 8.07 -6.96
C GLY A 614 -20.69 9.56 -6.70
N ASP A 615 -21.29 10.47 -7.48
CA ASP A 615 -21.43 11.88 -7.11
C ASP A 615 -22.58 12.07 -6.12
N VAL A 616 -22.28 12.82 -5.07
CA VAL A 616 -23.09 12.99 -3.87
C VAL A 616 -23.33 14.49 -3.59
N THR A 617 -23.16 15.33 -4.62
CA THR A 617 -23.59 16.74 -4.65
C THR A 617 -25.02 16.96 -4.15
N TRP A 618 -25.92 16.00 -4.37
CA TRP A 618 -27.32 16.00 -3.90
C TRP A 618 -27.50 15.72 -2.39
N MET A 619 -26.45 15.30 -1.67
CA MET A 619 -26.37 15.32 -0.19
C MET A 619 -25.38 16.36 0.33
N GLY A 620 -24.89 17.28 -0.52
CA GLY A 620 -24.05 18.40 -0.11
C GLY A 620 -24.85 19.44 0.68
N ASP A 621 -24.18 20.18 1.57
CA ASP A 621 -24.82 21.18 2.41
C ASP A 621 -25.43 22.31 1.56
N THR A 622 -26.69 22.67 1.86
CA THR A 622 -27.26 23.93 1.38
C THR A 622 -26.62 25.09 2.13
N GLU A 623 -25.61 25.72 1.52
CA GLU A 623 -25.06 26.97 2.04
C GLU A 623 -26.15 28.05 2.17
N ARG A 624 -25.93 28.98 3.11
CA ARG A 624 -26.92 30.01 3.45
C ARG A 624 -27.03 31.03 2.32
N ASN A 625 -28.18 31.06 1.65
CA ASN A 625 -28.56 32.19 0.80
C ASN A 625 -28.78 33.45 1.66
N GLU A 626 -27.75 34.28 1.82
CA GLU A 626 -27.95 35.69 2.14
C GLU A 626 -28.28 36.47 0.85
N PRO A 627 -29.30 37.35 0.85
CA PRO A 627 -29.74 38.04 -0.36
C PRO A 627 -28.89 39.28 -0.65
N HIS A 628 -28.43 39.40 -1.90
CA HIS A 628 -27.94 40.67 -2.46
C HIS A 628 -28.83 41.15 -3.62
N PRO A 629 -28.93 42.48 -3.84
CA PRO A 629 -30.19 43.06 -4.32
C PRO A 629 -30.31 43.14 -5.84
N ILE A 630 -31.55 43.31 -6.28
CA ILE A 630 -31.89 43.65 -7.67
C ILE A 630 -31.51 45.11 -7.95
N SER A 631 -30.70 45.33 -8.98
CA SER A 631 -30.64 46.59 -9.75
C SER A 631 -30.52 46.22 -11.22
N GLY A 632 -31.50 46.62 -12.03
CA GLY A 632 -31.61 46.21 -13.43
C GLY A 632 -30.86 47.10 -14.42
N ASP A 633 -31.10 46.78 -15.68
CA ASP A 633 -31.06 47.65 -16.87
C ASP A 633 -29.81 48.51 -17.11
N ASP A 634 -29.05 48.16 -18.16
CA ASP A 634 -29.03 49.09 -19.29
C ASP A 634 -28.76 48.42 -20.65
N GLU A 635 -29.38 49.00 -21.67
CA GLU A 635 -29.46 48.54 -23.06
C GLU A 635 -28.26 49.02 -23.90
N LYS A 636 -27.65 48.15 -24.74
CA LYS A 636 -27.29 48.55 -26.12
C LYS A 636 -26.97 47.45 -27.15
N THR A 637 -27.47 47.75 -28.33
CA THR A 637 -27.51 47.04 -29.62
C THR A 637 -26.20 47.18 -30.42
N GLU A 638 -26.14 46.45 -31.55
CA GLU A 638 -25.26 46.65 -32.73
C GLU A 638 -23.79 46.16 -32.70
N SER A 639 -23.17 45.80 -33.83
CA SER A 639 -23.70 45.23 -35.09
C SER A 639 -22.56 44.67 -35.99
N ARG A 640 -22.98 43.99 -37.08
CA ARG A 640 -22.30 43.75 -38.37
C ARG A 640 -21.42 42.50 -38.60
N SER A 641 -21.40 42.17 -39.90
CA SER A 641 -20.88 40.98 -40.57
C SER A 641 -19.53 41.22 -41.24
N ASN A 642 -18.84 40.15 -41.64
CA ASN A 642 -18.67 39.82 -43.07
C ASN A 642 -17.97 38.47 -43.30
N THR A 643 -18.44 37.75 -44.33
CA THR A 643 -17.82 36.55 -44.94
C THR A 643 -16.61 36.94 -45.81
N PRO A 644 -15.70 36.01 -46.21
CA PRO A 644 -16.03 35.04 -47.27
C PRO A 644 -15.48 33.60 -47.09
N THR A 645 -16.00 32.69 -47.92
CA THR A 645 -15.57 31.30 -48.13
C THR A 645 -14.42 31.19 -49.16
N LEU A 646 -13.91 29.97 -49.44
CA LEU A 646 -13.68 29.45 -50.81
C LEU A 646 -13.14 27.99 -50.84
N ASN A 647 -13.68 27.20 -51.78
CA ASN A 647 -13.13 26.03 -52.51
C ASN A 647 -12.87 24.65 -51.86
N GLU A 648 -13.62 23.65 -52.37
CA GLU A 648 -13.17 22.26 -52.62
C GLU A 648 -12.40 22.15 -53.96
N PRO A 649 -11.91 20.95 -54.36
CA PRO A 649 -12.70 20.17 -55.33
C PRO A 649 -12.67 18.63 -55.16
N ASN A 650 -13.66 17.95 -55.76
CA ASN A 650 -13.84 16.48 -55.85
C ASN A 650 -12.76 15.73 -56.63
N GLN A 651 -12.59 14.41 -56.35
CA GLN A 651 -12.82 13.33 -57.35
C GLN A 651 -12.86 11.91 -56.75
N ASP A 652 -13.51 10.99 -57.47
CA ASP A 652 -13.78 9.59 -57.09
C ASP A 652 -12.57 8.64 -57.19
N GLU A 653 -12.55 7.57 -56.37
CA GLU A 653 -12.24 6.22 -56.88
C GLU A 653 -12.79 5.08 -55.99
N LYS A 654 -13.13 3.92 -56.60
CA LYS A 654 -13.60 2.69 -55.93
C LYS A 654 -12.96 1.43 -56.54
N PRO A 655 -12.45 0.52 -55.70
CA PRO A 655 -12.47 -0.92 -55.93
C PRO A 655 -13.43 -1.60 -54.92
N LYS A 656 -14.56 -2.19 -55.35
CA LYS A 656 -14.73 -3.53 -55.94
C LYS A 656 -14.50 -4.71 -54.97
N LYS A 657 -15.59 -5.43 -54.67
CA LYS A 657 -15.58 -6.81 -54.17
C LYS A 657 -15.06 -7.78 -55.24
N SER A 658 -14.53 -8.92 -54.79
CA SER A 658 -14.55 -10.22 -55.47
C SER A 658 -14.79 -11.31 -54.43
N GLU A 659 -15.53 -12.36 -54.79
CA GLU A 659 -15.87 -13.49 -53.91
C GLU A 659 -15.10 -14.76 -54.35
N ASP A 660 -15.39 -15.89 -53.70
CA ASP A 660 -14.86 -17.26 -53.88
C ASP A 660 -13.43 -17.57 -53.38
N GLY A 661 -13.33 -18.65 -52.59
CA GLY A 661 -12.07 -19.20 -52.05
C GLY A 661 -12.23 -19.91 -50.71
N ASP A 662 -12.75 -21.14 -50.71
CA ASP A 662 -12.90 -21.95 -49.48
C ASP A 662 -11.55 -22.21 -48.80
N GLY A 663 -11.45 -21.91 -47.50
CA GLY A 663 -10.22 -22.06 -46.72
C GLY A 663 -10.48 -22.02 -45.23
N GLU A 664 -10.69 -23.19 -44.62
CA GLU A 664 -10.91 -23.36 -43.19
C GLU A 664 -9.62 -23.05 -42.41
N LEU A 665 -9.48 -21.80 -41.96
CA LEU A 665 -8.43 -21.34 -41.05
C LEU A 665 -9.09 -20.71 -39.82
N THR A 666 -9.15 -21.48 -38.74
CA THR A 666 -9.55 -21.00 -37.43
C THR A 666 -8.51 -20.01 -36.91
N THR A 667 -8.81 -18.71 -36.96
CA THR A 667 -8.08 -17.70 -36.20
C THR A 667 -8.35 -17.94 -34.71
N GLU A 668 -7.47 -18.69 -34.05
CA GLU A 668 -7.44 -18.74 -32.59
C GLU A 668 -7.02 -17.35 -32.08
N GLU A 669 -7.99 -16.55 -31.66
CA GLU A 669 -7.72 -15.34 -30.89
C GLU A 669 -7.20 -15.78 -29.50
N GLU A 670 -5.88 -15.80 -29.33
CA GLU A 670 -5.24 -16.12 -28.04
C GLU A 670 -5.68 -15.10 -26.96
N GLU A 671 -6.71 -15.45 -26.18
CA GLU A 671 -7.10 -14.71 -24.98
C GLU A 671 -5.88 -14.53 -24.06
N THR A 672 -5.40 -13.29 -23.96
CA THR A 672 -4.13 -12.97 -23.30
C THR A 672 -4.26 -13.18 -21.78
N GLU A 673 -3.86 -14.36 -21.26
CA GLU A 673 -4.00 -14.71 -19.83
C GLU A 673 -3.16 -13.79 -18.93
N TRP A 674 -3.75 -12.71 -18.44
CA TRP A 674 -3.08 -11.79 -17.51
C TRP A 674 -2.87 -12.42 -16.13
N ILE A 675 -1.69 -12.22 -15.53
CA ILE A 675 -1.36 -12.81 -14.24
C ILE A 675 -2.13 -12.09 -13.13
N SER A 676 -2.98 -12.82 -12.41
CA SER A 676 -3.79 -12.31 -11.30
C SER A 676 -3.49 -13.00 -9.95
N GLY A 677 -4.06 -12.45 -8.88
CA GLY A 677 -4.02 -13.04 -7.54
C GLY A 677 -2.62 -13.26 -6.96
N TRP A 678 -2.43 -14.39 -6.26
CA TRP A 678 -1.19 -14.68 -5.54
C TRP A 678 0.04 -14.81 -6.47
N LYS A 679 -0.14 -15.24 -7.73
CA LYS A 679 0.93 -15.32 -8.73
C LYS A 679 1.53 -13.92 -8.96
N LEU A 680 0.66 -12.92 -9.17
CA LEU A 680 1.06 -11.53 -9.37
C LEU A 680 1.72 -10.95 -8.12
N ALA A 681 1.13 -11.18 -6.93
CA ALA A 681 1.71 -10.73 -5.67
C ALA A 681 3.12 -11.31 -5.43
N SER A 682 3.31 -12.61 -5.66
CA SER A 682 4.60 -13.30 -5.54
C SER A 682 5.65 -12.73 -6.51
N MET A 683 5.26 -12.49 -7.77
CA MET A 683 6.13 -11.84 -8.75
C MET A 683 6.50 -10.42 -8.33
N MET A 684 5.52 -9.61 -7.91
CA MET A 684 5.73 -8.22 -7.51
C MET A 684 6.61 -8.10 -6.26
N ILE A 685 6.42 -8.95 -5.25
CA ILE A 685 7.30 -9.01 -4.07
C ILE A 685 8.73 -9.32 -4.51
N SER A 686 8.94 -10.34 -5.36
CA SER A 686 10.28 -10.71 -5.79
C SER A 686 10.96 -9.66 -6.68
N LEU A 687 10.23 -9.01 -7.59
CA LEU A 687 10.79 -7.96 -8.43
C LEU A 687 11.15 -6.72 -7.60
N THR A 688 10.28 -6.35 -6.65
CA THR A 688 10.53 -5.25 -5.71
C THR A 688 11.77 -5.53 -4.86
N LEU A 689 11.88 -6.75 -4.34
CA LEU A 689 12.99 -7.17 -3.48
C LEU A 689 14.32 -7.28 -4.26
N ALA A 690 14.29 -7.76 -5.51
CA ALA A 690 15.46 -7.75 -6.40
C ALA A 690 15.91 -6.33 -6.78
N ALA A 691 14.98 -5.42 -7.08
CA ALA A 691 15.30 -4.02 -7.35
C ALA A 691 15.80 -3.28 -6.09
N PHE A 692 15.28 -3.62 -4.91
CA PHE A 692 15.79 -3.16 -3.62
C PHE A 692 17.24 -3.64 -3.40
N LEU A 693 17.55 -4.92 -3.62
CA LEU A 693 18.93 -5.43 -3.51
C LEU A 693 19.88 -4.73 -4.49
N MET A 694 19.46 -4.54 -5.74
CA MET A 694 20.26 -3.85 -6.75
C MET A 694 20.60 -2.40 -6.35
N LEU A 695 19.65 -1.65 -5.78
CA LEU A 695 19.89 -0.28 -5.33
C LEU A 695 20.54 -0.21 -3.93
N LEU A 696 20.36 -1.23 -3.09
CA LEU A 696 21.11 -1.41 -1.85
C LEU A 696 22.60 -1.61 -2.16
N ASP A 697 22.95 -2.59 -3.00
CA ASP A 697 24.32 -2.92 -3.41
C ASP A 697 25.06 -1.76 -4.11
N MET A 698 24.33 -0.91 -4.82
CA MET A 698 24.86 0.34 -5.38
C MET A 698 25.33 1.36 -4.33
N SER A 699 24.67 1.39 -3.16
CA SER A 699 24.79 2.44 -2.16
C SER A 699 25.50 2.00 -0.88
N ILE A 700 25.32 0.74 -0.46
CA ILE A 700 25.84 0.14 0.78
C ILE A 700 27.37 0.17 0.87
N ILE A 701 28.05 0.12 -0.28
CA ILE A 701 29.50 0.21 -0.36
C ILE A 701 30.02 1.61 0.03
N SER A 702 29.25 2.68 -0.13
CA SER A 702 29.71 4.08 0.06
C SER A 702 30.30 4.38 1.44
N THR A 703 29.71 3.89 2.52
CA THR A 703 30.25 4.05 3.88
C THR A 703 31.27 2.97 4.25
N ALA A 704 31.35 1.89 3.47
CA ALA A 704 32.39 0.86 3.60
C ALA A 704 33.70 1.23 2.89
N VAL A 705 33.62 2.02 1.80
CA VAL A 705 34.75 2.40 0.93
C VAL A 705 36.00 2.86 1.69
N PRO A 706 35.94 3.79 2.68
CA PRO A 706 37.15 4.25 3.38
C PRO A 706 37.81 3.17 4.26
N ARG A 707 37.07 2.13 4.65
CA ARG A 707 37.61 0.95 5.33
C ARG A 707 38.15 -0.10 4.34
N ILE A 708 37.50 -0.26 3.18
CA ILE A 708 37.95 -1.16 2.12
C ILE A 708 39.29 -0.69 1.52
N THR A 709 39.46 0.62 1.27
CA THR A 709 40.73 1.18 0.79
C THR A 709 41.87 0.98 1.79
N SER A 710 41.59 1.09 3.09
CA SER A 710 42.54 0.81 4.18
C SER A 710 42.87 -0.68 4.30
N ASP A 711 41.86 -1.58 4.33
CA ASP A 711 42.07 -3.04 4.40
C ASP A 711 42.90 -3.58 3.22
N PHE A 712 42.75 -3.00 2.03
CA PHE A 712 43.49 -3.39 0.81
C PHE A 712 44.71 -2.53 0.49
N HIS A 713 45.01 -1.49 1.27
CA HIS A 713 46.10 -0.53 1.01
C HIS A 713 46.08 0.02 -0.42
N SER A 714 44.87 0.33 -0.92
CA SER A 714 44.66 0.94 -2.24
C SER A 714 43.52 1.95 -2.17
N LEU A 715 43.89 3.22 -2.04
CA LEU A 715 43.03 4.38 -2.20
C LEU A 715 42.90 4.84 -3.67
N PRO A 716 43.89 4.68 -4.58
CA PRO A 716 43.67 4.97 -6.01
C PRO A 716 42.49 4.22 -6.64
N ASP A 717 42.20 3.00 -6.17
CA ASP A 717 41.06 2.19 -6.60
C ASP A 717 39.68 2.67 -6.09
N ILE A 718 39.62 3.75 -5.29
CA ILE A 718 38.37 4.24 -4.69
C ILE A 718 37.28 4.53 -5.73
N GLY A 719 37.66 5.08 -6.89
CA GLY A 719 36.76 5.28 -8.03
C GLY A 719 36.31 3.96 -8.65
N TRP A 720 37.21 2.98 -8.80
CA TRP A 720 36.89 1.70 -9.43
C TRP A 720 35.79 0.92 -8.70
N TYR A 721 35.72 0.99 -7.37
CA TYR A 721 34.66 0.34 -6.58
C TYR A 721 33.24 0.83 -6.93
N ALA A 722 33.12 2.08 -7.40
CA ALA A 722 31.87 2.68 -7.89
C ALA A 722 31.73 2.52 -9.42
N SER A 723 32.78 2.91 -10.16
CA SER A 723 32.78 3.00 -11.62
C SER A 723 32.66 1.62 -12.29
N ALA A 724 33.29 0.56 -11.77
CA ALA A 724 33.28 -0.76 -12.43
C ALA A 724 31.87 -1.37 -12.55
N TYR A 725 31.03 -1.21 -11.53
CA TYR A 725 29.63 -1.63 -11.58
C TYR A 725 28.84 -0.79 -12.59
N ASN A 726 28.94 0.54 -12.51
CA ASN A 726 28.17 1.45 -13.37
C ASN A 726 28.57 1.32 -14.85
N LEU A 727 29.87 1.17 -15.12
CA LEU A 727 30.44 0.85 -16.43
C LEU A 727 29.84 -0.45 -17.00
N ALA A 728 29.94 -1.55 -16.25
CA ALA A 728 29.47 -2.85 -16.71
C ALA A 728 27.94 -2.89 -16.88
N SER A 729 27.20 -2.21 -15.99
CA SER A 729 25.75 -2.09 -16.11
C SER A 729 25.36 -1.28 -17.35
N ALA A 730 25.90 -0.07 -17.51
CA ALA A 730 25.55 0.81 -18.62
C ALA A 730 25.89 0.22 -19.99
N ALA A 731 27.05 -0.44 -20.13
CA ALA A 731 27.49 -1.03 -21.39
C ALA A 731 26.62 -2.21 -21.86
N LEU A 732 25.96 -2.93 -20.94
CA LEU A 732 25.12 -4.10 -21.25
C LEU A 732 23.60 -3.82 -21.13
N GLN A 733 23.18 -2.64 -20.66
CA GLN A 733 21.77 -2.32 -20.46
C GLN A 733 20.94 -2.29 -21.76
N PRO A 734 21.44 -1.77 -22.90
CA PRO A 734 20.71 -1.88 -24.16
C PRO A 734 20.58 -3.33 -24.67
N LEU A 735 21.65 -4.13 -24.51
CA LEU A 735 21.68 -5.54 -24.92
C LEU A 735 20.68 -6.40 -24.12
N THR A 736 20.66 -6.26 -22.79
CA THR A 736 19.73 -7.03 -21.95
C THR A 736 18.28 -6.70 -22.25
N GLY A 737 17.96 -5.46 -22.65
CA GLY A 737 16.65 -5.09 -23.20
C GLY A 737 16.23 -5.96 -24.40
N LYS A 738 17.10 -6.11 -25.41
CA LYS A 738 16.87 -7.02 -26.55
C LYS A 738 16.75 -8.48 -26.13
N ILE A 739 17.56 -8.95 -25.17
CA ILE A 739 17.49 -10.34 -24.67
C ILE A 739 16.08 -10.64 -24.11
N TYR A 740 15.48 -9.73 -23.34
CA TYR A 740 14.12 -9.92 -22.79
C TYR A 740 12.99 -9.90 -23.84
N MET A 741 13.24 -9.37 -25.04
CA MET A 741 12.27 -9.40 -26.14
C MET A 741 12.19 -10.82 -26.76
N TYR A 742 13.34 -11.45 -27.00
CA TYR A 742 13.42 -12.70 -27.77
C TYR A 742 13.60 -13.98 -26.93
N PHE A 743 14.12 -13.89 -25.70
CA PHE A 743 14.27 -15.04 -24.80
C PHE A 743 13.17 -15.08 -23.72
N ASN A 744 12.91 -16.28 -23.20
CA ASN A 744 11.96 -16.49 -22.09
C ASN A 744 12.30 -15.55 -20.92
N THR A 745 11.35 -14.68 -20.56
CA THR A 745 11.59 -13.56 -19.65
C THR A 745 11.88 -14.05 -18.21
N ARG A 746 11.24 -15.13 -17.77
CA ARG A 746 11.47 -15.76 -16.45
C ARG A 746 12.89 -16.28 -16.29
N TRP A 747 13.37 -17.10 -17.24
CA TRP A 747 14.72 -17.69 -17.18
C TRP A 747 15.81 -16.65 -17.44
N THR A 748 15.55 -15.66 -18.30
CA THR A 748 16.46 -14.52 -18.51
C THR A 748 16.65 -13.72 -17.22
N PHE A 749 15.56 -13.44 -16.49
CA PHE A 749 15.64 -12.74 -15.20
C PHE A 749 16.43 -13.56 -14.18
N LEU A 750 16.10 -14.84 -14.00
CA LEU A 750 16.81 -15.72 -13.06
C LEU A 750 18.31 -15.85 -13.39
N ALA A 751 18.68 -15.87 -14.68
CA ALA A 751 20.08 -15.93 -15.10
C ALA A 751 20.85 -14.64 -14.79
N LEU A 752 20.31 -13.47 -15.15
CA LEU A 752 20.96 -12.18 -14.90
C LEU A 752 20.98 -11.82 -13.41
N PHE A 753 19.92 -12.18 -12.68
CA PHE A 753 19.88 -12.09 -11.22
C PHE A 753 20.91 -13.02 -10.55
N PHE A 754 21.08 -14.25 -11.04
CA PHE A 754 22.14 -15.14 -10.55
C PHE A 754 23.55 -14.58 -10.81
N VAL A 755 23.79 -13.92 -11.94
CA VAL A 755 25.07 -13.23 -12.22
C VAL A 755 25.30 -12.08 -11.23
N PHE A 756 24.26 -11.31 -10.87
CA PHE A 756 24.35 -10.28 -9.83
C PHE A 756 24.71 -10.85 -8.45
N GLU A 757 24.09 -11.96 -8.04
CA GLU A 757 24.41 -12.65 -6.78
C GLU A 757 25.82 -13.28 -6.79
N VAL A 758 26.28 -13.81 -7.93
CA VAL A 758 27.67 -14.28 -8.08
C VAL A 758 28.66 -13.12 -7.98
N GLY A 759 28.38 -11.96 -8.58
CA GLY A 759 29.19 -10.75 -8.41
C GLY A 759 29.24 -10.29 -6.94
N SER A 760 28.10 -10.31 -6.26
CA SER A 760 28.00 -10.05 -4.82
C SER A 760 28.82 -11.03 -3.99
N LEU A 761 28.77 -12.33 -4.30
CA LEU A 761 29.59 -13.35 -3.63
C LEU A 761 31.10 -13.07 -3.82
N ILE A 762 31.54 -12.76 -5.04
CA ILE A 762 32.95 -12.43 -5.35
C ILE A 762 33.39 -11.20 -4.53
N CYS A 763 32.55 -10.17 -4.42
CA CYS A 763 32.82 -9.01 -3.57
C CYS A 763 32.95 -9.40 -2.08
N GLY A 764 32.05 -10.25 -1.57
CA GLY A 764 32.04 -10.72 -0.19
C GLY A 764 33.26 -11.57 0.18
N VAL A 765 33.75 -12.42 -0.73
CA VAL A 765 34.95 -13.25 -0.50
C VAL A 765 36.26 -12.58 -0.94
N ALA A 766 36.23 -11.32 -1.40
CA ALA A 766 37.39 -10.66 -2.00
C ALA A 766 38.61 -10.59 -1.06
N GLN A 767 39.78 -10.96 -1.60
CA GLN A 767 41.08 -10.91 -0.92
C GLN A 767 42.02 -9.82 -1.45
N SER A 768 41.64 -9.11 -2.52
CA SER A 768 42.36 -7.96 -3.06
C SER A 768 41.40 -6.96 -3.69
N SER A 769 41.86 -5.71 -3.87
CA SER A 769 41.12 -4.67 -4.59
C SER A 769 40.69 -5.14 -5.99
N ALA A 770 41.62 -5.65 -6.80
CA ALA A 770 41.30 -6.14 -8.14
C ALA A 770 40.21 -7.23 -8.16
N MET A 771 40.20 -8.13 -7.17
CA MET A 771 39.14 -9.14 -7.04
C MET A 771 37.78 -8.51 -6.69
N LEU A 772 37.77 -7.49 -5.83
CA LEU A 772 36.56 -6.72 -5.53
C LEU A 772 36.06 -5.98 -6.79
N ILE A 773 36.94 -5.30 -7.53
CA ILE A 773 36.62 -4.58 -8.78
C ILE A 773 36.00 -5.52 -9.82
N ILE A 774 36.56 -6.71 -10.00
CA ILE A 774 35.99 -7.76 -10.87
C ILE A 774 34.61 -8.19 -10.37
N GLY A 775 34.44 -8.39 -9.06
CA GLY A 775 33.12 -8.67 -8.46
C GLY A 775 32.10 -7.57 -8.72
N ARG A 776 32.48 -6.29 -8.60
CA ARG A 776 31.64 -5.12 -8.91
C ARG A 776 31.23 -5.10 -10.38
N ALA A 777 32.16 -5.40 -11.30
CA ALA A 777 31.85 -5.50 -12.73
C ALA A 777 30.86 -6.65 -13.03
N VAL A 778 31.06 -7.84 -12.44
CA VAL A 778 30.13 -8.98 -12.59
C VAL A 778 28.74 -8.66 -12.01
N ALA A 779 28.69 -7.98 -10.86
CA ALA A 779 27.43 -7.51 -10.29
C ALA A 779 26.73 -6.49 -11.23
N GLY A 780 27.47 -5.56 -11.82
CA GLY A 780 26.99 -4.60 -12.81
C GLY A 780 26.42 -5.26 -14.08
N ILE A 781 27.06 -6.32 -14.59
CA ILE A 781 26.52 -7.13 -15.69
C ILE A 781 25.12 -7.63 -15.34
N GLY A 782 24.96 -8.25 -14.16
CA GLY A 782 23.68 -8.77 -13.69
C GLY A 782 22.62 -7.69 -13.49
N SER A 783 22.99 -6.55 -12.88
CA SER A 783 22.06 -5.45 -12.56
C SER A 783 21.41 -4.83 -13.80
N SER A 784 22.14 -4.72 -14.91
CA SER A 784 21.59 -4.26 -16.19
C SER A 784 20.35 -5.07 -16.61
N GLY A 785 20.39 -6.38 -16.32
CA GLY A 785 19.31 -7.31 -16.52
C GLY A 785 18.18 -7.21 -15.51
N ILE A 786 18.45 -6.94 -14.23
CA ILE A 786 17.42 -6.87 -13.18
C ILE A 786 16.41 -5.75 -13.49
N GLN A 787 16.91 -4.56 -13.80
CA GLN A 787 16.05 -3.38 -13.99
C GLN A 787 15.20 -3.47 -15.26
N ASN A 788 15.80 -3.88 -16.38
CA ASN A 788 15.08 -4.14 -17.63
C ASN A 788 14.05 -5.27 -17.45
N GLY A 789 14.46 -6.37 -16.81
CA GLY A 789 13.61 -7.54 -16.60
C GLY A 789 12.40 -7.25 -15.73
N ALA A 790 12.53 -6.43 -14.68
CA ALA A 790 11.39 -6.00 -13.86
C ALA A 790 10.34 -5.23 -14.69
N LEU A 791 10.79 -4.33 -15.57
CA LEU A 791 9.90 -3.58 -16.47
C LEU A 791 9.24 -4.50 -17.52
N THR A 792 9.98 -5.41 -18.16
CA THR A 792 9.42 -6.35 -19.13
C THR A 792 8.48 -7.38 -18.48
N MET A 793 8.79 -7.86 -17.27
CA MET A 793 7.93 -8.78 -16.53
C MET A 793 6.60 -8.12 -16.16
N ILE A 794 6.59 -6.87 -15.68
CA ILE A 794 5.34 -6.10 -15.51
C ILE A 794 4.61 -5.94 -16.85
N ALA A 795 5.33 -5.62 -17.93
CA ALA A 795 4.71 -5.40 -19.23
C ALA A 795 3.99 -6.65 -19.78
N LYS A 796 4.58 -7.84 -19.59
CA LYS A 796 3.96 -9.13 -19.98
C LYS A 796 2.92 -9.64 -18.97
N ALA A 797 3.01 -9.28 -17.69
CA ALA A 797 2.12 -9.80 -16.65
C ALA A 797 0.78 -9.07 -16.51
N VAL A 798 0.70 -7.77 -16.81
CA VAL A 798 -0.52 -6.96 -16.62
C VAL A 798 -0.84 -6.01 -17.78
N PRO A 799 -2.14 -5.69 -18.00
CA PRO A 799 -2.57 -4.74 -19.02
C PRO A 799 -2.06 -3.33 -18.72
N ILE A 800 -1.92 -2.53 -19.78
CA ILE A 800 -1.12 -1.30 -19.75
C ILE A 800 -1.56 -0.28 -18.69
N HIS A 801 -2.86 -0.18 -18.41
CA HIS A 801 -3.40 0.75 -17.41
C HIS A 801 -2.94 0.47 -15.97
N ARG A 802 -2.56 -0.78 -15.62
CA ARG A 802 -2.02 -1.12 -14.29
C ARG A 802 -0.49 -0.97 -14.20
N ARG A 803 0.23 -0.93 -15.33
CA ARG A 803 1.70 -0.92 -15.38
C ARG A 803 2.34 0.26 -14.63
N PRO A 804 1.89 1.53 -14.75
CA PRO A 804 2.52 2.65 -14.06
C PRO A 804 2.47 2.53 -12.53
N SER A 805 1.37 2.01 -11.98
CA SER A 805 1.22 1.76 -10.54
C SER A 805 2.21 0.70 -10.04
N LEU A 806 2.31 -0.44 -10.74
CA LEU A 806 3.24 -1.51 -10.35
C LEU A 806 4.72 -1.10 -10.50
N VAL A 807 5.06 -0.35 -11.55
CA VAL A 807 6.41 0.23 -11.70
C VAL A 807 6.69 1.25 -10.59
N GLY A 808 5.71 2.06 -10.22
CA GLY A 808 5.79 2.99 -9.08
C GLY A 808 6.05 2.29 -7.75
N ILE A 809 5.40 1.15 -7.49
CA ILE A 809 5.63 0.32 -6.30
C ILE A 809 7.07 -0.22 -6.29
N ILE A 810 7.53 -0.86 -7.37
CA ILE A 810 8.91 -1.37 -7.45
C ILE A 810 9.92 -0.26 -7.22
N MET A 811 9.81 0.84 -7.96
CA MET A 811 10.78 1.94 -7.88
C MET A 811 10.74 2.62 -6.51
N GLY A 812 9.55 2.85 -5.94
CA GLY A 812 9.40 3.46 -4.61
C GLY A 812 10.08 2.64 -3.50
N PHE A 813 9.85 1.32 -3.46
CA PHE A 813 10.53 0.44 -2.50
C PHE A 813 12.01 0.24 -2.82
N ALA A 814 12.40 0.17 -4.10
CA ALA A 814 13.80 0.00 -4.48
C ALA A 814 14.66 1.20 -4.04
N GLN A 815 14.12 2.42 -4.11
CA GLN A 815 14.80 3.62 -3.61
C GLN A 815 15.08 3.57 -2.10
N LEU A 816 14.30 2.80 -1.31
CA LEU A 816 14.63 2.55 0.09
C LEU A 816 15.94 1.76 0.25
N GLY A 817 16.33 0.94 -0.73
CA GLY A 817 17.65 0.29 -0.78
C GLY A 817 18.76 1.32 -0.97
N LEU A 818 18.61 2.20 -1.97
CA LEU A 818 19.56 3.31 -2.21
C LEU A 818 19.73 4.20 -0.98
N ILE A 819 18.63 4.46 -0.27
CA ILE A 819 18.54 5.32 0.90
C ILE A 819 19.11 4.65 2.16
N SER A 820 18.80 3.38 2.42
CA SER A 820 19.23 2.67 3.63
C SER A 820 20.66 2.13 3.53
N GLY A 821 21.19 1.95 2.32
CA GLY A 821 22.55 1.48 2.05
C GLY A 821 23.63 2.08 2.93
N PRO A 822 23.81 3.42 3.01
CA PRO A 822 24.89 4.01 3.78
C PRO A 822 24.79 3.74 5.29
N LEU A 823 23.58 3.62 5.84
CA LEU A 823 23.34 3.29 7.24
C LEU A 823 23.60 1.80 7.53
N ILE A 824 23.10 0.91 6.69
CA ILE A 824 23.29 -0.55 6.80
C ILE A 824 24.77 -0.91 6.60
N GLY A 825 25.40 -0.33 5.57
CA GLY A 825 26.82 -0.51 5.25
C GLY A 825 27.74 0.05 6.34
N GLY A 826 27.37 1.18 6.94
CA GLY A 826 28.08 1.75 8.08
C GLY A 826 27.99 0.85 9.31
N ALA A 827 26.82 0.27 9.56
CA ALA A 827 26.61 -0.68 10.66
C ALA A 827 27.42 -1.98 10.47
N PHE A 828 27.37 -2.61 9.29
CA PHE A 828 28.17 -3.81 9.02
C PHE A 828 29.68 -3.53 9.05
N THR A 829 30.13 -2.41 8.48
CA THR A 829 31.55 -2.03 8.46
C THR A 829 32.10 -1.79 9.86
N GLN A 830 31.28 -1.26 10.79
CA GLN A 830 31.71 -0.97 12.16
C GLN A 830 31.51 -2.14 13.14
N TYR A 831 30.41 -2.89 13.05
CA TYR A 831 30.03 -3.89 14.05
C TYR A 831 30.27 -5.35 13.63
N THR A 832 30.53 -5.62 12.34
CA THR A 832 30.88 -6.96 11.86
C THR A 832 32.10 -6.93 10.93
N THR A 833 31.91 -6.95 9.61
CA THR A 833 32.93 -6.70 8.59
C THR A 833 32.25 -6.13 7.35
N TRP A 834 32.94 -5.30 6.56
CA TRP A 834 32.41 -4.75 5.31
C TRP A 834 31.96 -5.83 4.30
N ARG A 835 32.46 -7.07 4.41
CA ARG A 835 32.06 -8.20 3.57
C ARG A 835 30.56 -8.54 3.71
N TRP A 836 29.94 -8.24 4.86
CA TRP A 836 28.49 -8.39 5.05
C TRP A 836 27.65 -7.43 4.20
N CYS A 837 28.22 -6.33 3.71
CA CYS A 837 27.57 -5.45 2.74
C CYS A 837 27.23 -6.15 1.42
N PHE A 838 27.91 -7.26 1.09
CA PHE A 838 27.62 -8.08 -0.10
C PHE A 838 26.95 -9.41 0.26
N TYR A 839 27.30 -10.02 1.41
CA TYR A 839 26.65 -11.26 1.86
C TYR A 839 25.16 -11.07 2.22
N ILE A 840 24.68 -9.85 2.46
CA ILE A 840 23.25 -9.57 2.67
C ILE A 840 22.40 -9.85 1.41
N ASN A 841 22.97 -9.72 0.20
CA ASN A 841 22.26 -9.96 -1.05
C ASN A 841 21.86 -11.45 -1.14
N LEU A 842 22.83 -12.36 -0.98
CA LEU A 842 22.68 -13.80 -1.18
C LEU A 842 21.44 -14.48 -0.54
N PRO A 843 21.14 -14.33 0.77
CA PRO A 843 19.97 -14.98 1.38
C PRO A 843 18.65 -14.35 0.93
N ILE A 844 18.64 -13.04 0.64
CA ILE A 844 17.46 -12.31 0.17
C ILE A 844 17.21 -12.64 -1.31
N GLY A 845 18.26 -12.72 -2.12
CA GLY A 845 18.22 -13.14 -3.51
C GLY A 845 17.83 -14.61 -3.69
N ALA A 846 18.22 -15.49 -2.76
CA ALA A 846 17.70 -16.85 -2.72
C ALA A 846 16.17 -16.87 -2.54
N ILE A 847 15.60 -15.98 -1.71
CA ILE A 847 14.14 -15.82 -1.56
C ILE A 847 13.53 -15.28 -2.86
N CYS A 848 14.13 -14.27 -3.50
CA CYS A 848 13.69 -13.77 -4.81
C CYS A 848 13.62 -14.90 -5.86
N ALA A 849 14.72 -15.63 -6.04
CA ALA A 849 14.81 -16.72 -7.01
C ALA A 849 13.75 -17.81 -6.74
N VAL A 850 13.54 -18.19 -5.48
CA VAL A 850 12.51 -19.15 -5.09
C VAL A 850 11.09 -18.65 -5.40
N LEU A 851 10.77 -17.37 -5.12
CA LEU A 851 9.47 -16.77 -5.44
C LEU A 851 9.19 -16.78 -6.96
N ILE A 852 10.15 -16.34 -7.79
CA ILE A 852 10.01 -16.37 -9.25
C ILE A 852 9.96 -17.79 -9.81
N LEU A 853 10.65 -18.76 -9.19
CA LEU A 853 10.57 -20.17 -9.59
C LEU A 853 9.17 -20.77 -9.40
N PHE A 854 8.36 -20.28 -8.45
CA PHE A 854 6.96 -20.70 -8.27
C PHE A 854 5.95 -19.96 -9.16
N VAL A 855 6.30 -18.80 -9.75
CA VAL A 855 5.43 -18.08 -10.68
C VAL A 855 5.59 -18.62 -12.10
N HIS A 856 4.58 -19.31 -12.61
CA HIS A 856 4.46 -19.54 -14.05
C HIS A 856 4.04 -18.23 -14.72
N MET A 857 4.96 -17.62 -15.46
CA MET A 857 4.64 -16.53 -16.39
C MET A 857 4.09 -17.15 -17.69
N PRO A 858 2.98 -16.63 -18.24
CA PRO A 858 2.50 -17.02 -19.56
C PRO A 858 3.53 -16.53 -20.59
N ASP A 859 4.30 -17.49 -21.09
CA ASP A 859 5.39 -17.28 -22.03
C ASP A 859 4.77 -17.12 -23.42
N HIS A 860 4.19 -15.95 -23.69
CA HIS A 860 3.53 -15.56 -24.94
C HIS A 860 4.53 -15.63 -26.10
N ARG A 861 4.68 -16.83 -26.66
CA ARG A 861 5.52 -17.14 -27.80
C ARG A 861 4.66 -17.12 -29.04
N ALA A 862 4.77 -16.03 -29.81
CA ALA A 862 4.47 -16.14 -31.24
C ALA A 862 5.28 -17.32 -31.81
N ASN A 863 4.59 -18.33 -32.33
CA ASN A 863 5.22 -19.56 -32.81
C ASN A 863 6.32 -19.25 -33.82
N ARG A 864 7.55 -19.68 -33.52
CA ARG A 864 8.72 -19.58 -34.39
C ARG A 864 9.62 -20.79 -34.22
N ASP A 865 9.78 -21.56 -35.28
CA ASP A 865 10.76 -22.66 -35.38
C ASP A 865 12.21 -22.15 -35.56
N GLU A 866 12.46 -20.85 -35.30
CA GLU A 866 13.79 -20.26 -35.35
C GLU A 866 14.64 -20.75 -34.17
N SER A 867 15.72 -21.48 -34.47
CA SER A 867 16.65 -21.92 -33.43
C SER A 867 17.24 -20.73 -32.67
N ALA A 868 17.53 -20.89 -31.38
CA ALA A 868 18.12 -19.84 -30.54
C ALA A 868 19.44 -19.27 -31.12
N MET A 869 20.20 -20.09 -31.85
CA MET A 869 21.43 -19.70 -32.56
C MET A 869 21.17 -18.74 -33.74
N GLN A 870 19.99 -18.83 -34.36
CA GLN A 870 19.56 -17.96 -35.46
C GLN A 870 19.10 -16.62 -34.93
N ILE A 871 18.20 -16.61 -33.93
CA ILE A 871 17.74 -15.43 -33.20
C ILE A 871 18.93 -14.60 -32.67
N LEU A 872 19.91 -15.28 -32.05
CA LEU A 872 21.13 -14.67 -31.52
C LEU A 872 21.97 -13.95 -32.60
N LYS A 873 21.90 -14.38 -33.86
CA LYS A 873 22.63 -13.79 -34.99
C LYS A 873 21.86 -12.72 -35.77
N THR A 874 20.54 -12.86 -35.91
CA THR A 874 19.73 -11.98 -36.77
C THR A 874 18.88 -10.95 -36.03
N LYS A 875 18.61 -11.13 -34.74
CA LYS A 875 17.68 -10.29 -33.96
C LYS A 875 18.26 -9.58 -32.75
N LEU A 876 19.38 -10.07 -32.20
CA LEU A 876 19.97 -9.46 -30.99
C LEU A 876 20.86 -8.21 -31.26
N ASP A 877 20.99 -7.81 -32.52
CA ASP A 877 21.97 -6.82 -33.03
C ASP A 877 23.36 -6.89 -32.37
N PHE A 878 23.99 -8.06 -32.48
CA PHE A 878 25.33 -8.29 -31.95
C PHE A 878 26.39 -7.37 -32.60
N THR A 879 26.16 -6.92 -33.84
CA THR A 879 27.03 -5.92 -34.50
C THR A 879 26.94 -4.57 -33.81
N GLY A 880 25.72 -4.07 -33.55
CA GLY A 880 25.48 -2.86 -32.78
C GLY A 880 26.12 -2.94 -31.40
N PHE A 881 25.95 -4.06 -30.69
CA PHE A 881 26.58 -4.29 -29.38
C PHE A 881 28.12 -4.31 -29.43
N VAL A 882 28.73 -4.97 -30.43
CA VAL A 882 30.20 -5.05 -30.58
C VAL A 882 30.83 -3.72 -31.00
N LEU A 883 30.09 -2.81 -31.61
CA LEU A 883 30.51 -1.42 -31.82
C LEU A 883 30.31 -0.60 -30.52
N PHE A 884 29.14 -0.71 -29.91
CA PHE A 884 28.72 0.07 -28.76
C PHE A 884 29.53 -0.21 -27.50
N CYS A 885 29.55 -1.45 -27.02
CA CYS A 885 30.12 -1.79 -25.72
C CYS A 885 31.62 -1.42 -25.62
N PRO A 886 32.48 -1.76 -26.60
CA PRO A 886 33.87 -1.29 -26.60
C PRO A 886 34.01 0.24 -26.70
N SER A 887 33.10 0.95 -27.40
CA SER A 887 33.15 2.42 -27.45
C SER A 887 32.93 3.06 -26.06
N ILE A 888 31.96 2.54 -25.30
CA ILE A 888 31.65 2.99 -23.94
C ILE A 888 32.75 2.59 -22.96
N VAL A 889 33.27 1.36 -23.08
CA VAL A 889 34.37 0.85 -22.25
C VAL A 889 35.66 1.65 -22.48
N MET A 890 36.02 1.97 -23.73
CA MET A 890 37.20 2.80 -24.01
C MET A 890 37.02 4.24 -23.52
N LEU A 891 35.84 4.86 -23.70
CA LEU A 891 35.56 6.20 -23.18
C LEU A 891 35.73 6.28 -21.66
N LEU A 892 35.17 5.31 -20.93
CA LEU A 892 35.24 5.28 -19.47
C LEU A 892 36.63 4.85 -18.95
N LEU A 893 37.37 4.00 -19.67
CA LEU A 893 38.79 3.72 -19.38
C LEU A 893 39.67 4.96 -19.58
N ALA A 894 39.47 5.72 -20.67
CA ALA A 894 40.19 6.96 -20.91
C ALA A 894 39.99 7.97 -19.77
N LEU A 895 38.76 8.08 -19.26
CA LEU A 895 38.41 8.92 -18.12
C LEU A 895 38.91 8.38 -16.78
N GLN A 896 39.00 7.06 -16.58
CA GLN A 896 39.37 6.45 -15.29
C GLN A 896 40.89 6.26 -15.12
N TRP A 897 41.65 6.16 -16.23
CA TRP A 897 43.12 6.15 -16.20
C TRP A 897 43.74 7.52 -16.45
N GLY A 898 43.08 8.40 -17.22
CA GLY A 898 43.57 9.74 -17.55
C GLY A 898 43.76 10.62 -16.32
N GLY A 899 44.98 11.13 -16.13
CA GLY A 899 45.36 11.95 -14.98
C GLY A 899 45.55 11.19 -13.67
N LEU A 900 45.48 9.85 -13.68
CA LEU A 900 45.74 8.98 -12.52
C LEU A 900 46.88 7.98 -12.80
N GLU A 901 46.62 6.99 -13.67
CA GLU A 901 47.60 5.97 -14.07
C GLU A 901 48.46 6.45 -15.24
N TYR A 902 47.84 7.19 -16.17
CA TYR A 902 48.50 7.73 -17.36
C TYR A 902 48.28 9.24 -17.49
N PRO A 903 49.30 10.02 -17.86
CA PRO A 903 49.14 11.41 -18.26
C PRO A 903 48.08 11.59 -19.37
N TRP A 904 47.39 12.73 -19.39
CA TRP A 904 46.33 13.01 -20.37
C TRP A 904 46.82 13.05 -21.83
N ASP A 905 48.09 13.38 -22.03
CA ASP A 905 48.81 13.37 -23.32
C ASP A 905 49.37 11.99 -23.70
N SER A 906 49.20 10.97 -22.86
CA SER A 906 49.61 9.60 -23.15
C SER A 906 48.90 9.04 -24.38
N ALA A 907 49.66 8.36 -25.24
CA ALA A 907 49.14 7.64 -26.39
C ALA A 907 48.06 6.61 -26.03
N THR A 908 48.09 6.05 -24.81
CA THR A 908 47.03 5.16 -24.30
C THR A 908 45.71 5.91 -24.12
N VAL A 909 45.73 7.09 -23.46
CA VAL A 909 44.53 7.88 -23.15
C VAL A 909 43.93 8.49 -24.42
N ILE A 910 44.78 9.09 -25.27
CA ILE A 910 44.37 9.62 -26.57
C ILE A 910 43.84 8.50 -27.47
N GLY A 911 44.54 7.34 -27.50
CA GLY A 911 44.13 6.17 -28.28
C GLY A 911 42.76 5.62 -27.87
N LEU A 912 42.45 5.59 -26.57
CA LEU A 912 41.15 5.19 -26.04
C LEU A 912 40.04 6.21 -26.40
N PHE A 913 40.31 7.52 -26.30
CA PHE A 913 39.34 8.54 -26.73
C PHE A 913 39.07 8.48 -28.24
N CYS A 914 40.12 8.40 -29.06
CA CYS A 914 39.97 8.31 -30.52
C CYS A 914 39.30 6.99 -30.96
N GLY A 915 39.71 5.85 -30.39
CA GLY A 915 39.10 4.55 -30.66
C GLY A 915 37.64 4.48 -30.22
N GLY A 916 37.34 5.00 -29.01
CA GLY A 916 35.97 5.13 -28.51
C GLY A 916 35.10 6.00 -29.41
N GLY A 917 35.58 7.20 -29.76
CA GLY A 917 34.87 8.12 -30.65
C GLY A 917 34.62 7.55 -32.05
N VAL A 918 35.62 6.88 -32.66
CA VAL A 918 35.47 6.24 -33.97
C VAL A 918 34.47 5.10 -33.92
N LEU A 919 34.53 4.20 -32.93
CA LEU A 919 33.53 3.13 -32.79
C LEU A 919 32.13 3.68 -32.52
N PHE A 920 32.01 4.77 -31.74
CA PHE A 920 30.71 5.40 -31.47
C PHE A 920 30.10 6.06 -32.72
N ILE A 921 30.91 6.67 -33.59
CA ILE A 921 30.48 7.18 -34.90
C ILE A 921 30.02 6.03 -35.80
N ILE A 922 30.77 4.92 -35.85
CA ILE A 922 30.39 3.73 -36.64
C ILE A 922 29.11 3.10 -36.06
N PHE A 923 28.93 3.09 -34.74
CA PHE A 923 27.70 2.66 -34.07
C PHE A 923 26.49 3.53 -34.45
N ILE A 924 26.61 4.87 -34.43
CA ILE A 924 25.52 5.76 -34.87
C ILE A 924 25.15 5.52 -36.34
N TYR A 925 26.15 5.31 -37.20
CA TYR A 925 25.91 4.95 -38.60
C TYR A 925 25.23 3.58 -38.75
N TRP A 926 25.61 2.59 -37.93
CA TRP A 926 24.98 1.27 -37.90
C TRP A 926 23.51 1.33 -37.44
N GLU A 927 23.24 1.98 -36.30
CA GLU A 927 21.88 2.20 -35.79
C GLU A 927 21.00 2.94 -36.82
N HIS A 928 21.55 3.94 -37.51
CA HIS A 928 20.84 4.64 -38.58
C HIS A 928 20.51 3.73 -39.77
N ARG A 929 21.40 2.77 -40.10
CA ARG A 929 21.22 1.80 -41.18
C ARG A 929 20.24 0.67 -40.83
N VAL A 930 20.18 0.25 -39.56
CA VAL A 930 19.29 -0.83 -39.09
C VAL A 930 17.89 -0.32 -38.75
N GLY A 931 17.75 0.95 -38.36
CA GLY A 931 16.45 1.63 -38.25
C GLY A 931 15.62 1.20 -37.05
N SER A 932 14.42 0.64 -37.27
CA SER A 932 13.48 0.25 -36.20
C SER A 932 13.90 -1.01 -35.45
N GLU A 933 14.62 -1.93 -36.10
CA GLU A 933 15.12 -3.17 -35.49
C GLU A 933 16.42 -2.97 -34.69
N ALA A 934 16.98 -1.76 -34.69
CA ALA A 934 18.28 -1.43 -34.07
C ALA A 934 18.24 -1.49 -32.52
N MET A 935 19.39 -1.38 -31.86
CA MET A 935 19.48 -1.52 -30.40
C MET A 935 18.92 -0.31 -29.63
N ILE A 936 19.06 0.89 -30.18
CA ILE A 936 18.59 2.16 -29.62
C ILE A 936 17.89 2.97 -30.74
N PRO A 937 16.59 2.74 -31.00
CA PRO A 937 15.91 3.29 -32.17
C PRO A 937 15.96 4.83 -32.24
N LEU A 938 16.81 5.34 -33.14
CA LEU A 938 17.07 6.77 -33.31
C LEU A 938 15.82 7.65 -33.52
N PRO A 939 14.71 7.20 -34.15
CA PRO A 939 13.48 8.00 -34.21
C PRO A 939 12.91 8.35 -32.83
N ILE A 940 12.99 7.44 -31.84
CA ILE A 940 12.51 7.66 -30.46
C ILE A 940 13.46 8.60 -29.72
N VAL A 941 14.77 8.44 -29.90
CA VAL A 941 15.79 9.33 -29.30
C VAL A 941 15.69 10.76 -29.85
N ARG A 942 15.29 10.94 -31.12
CA ARG A 942 15.11 12.27 -31.73
C ARG A 942 13.91 13.05 -31.18
N THR A 943 12.95 12.41 -30.52
CA THR A 943 11.86 13.12 -29.82
C THR A 943 12.44 13.98 -28.71
N ARG A 944 12.15 15.30 -28.73
CA ARG A 944 12.77 16.29 -27.83
C ARG A 944 12.57 15.94 -26.36
N GLU A 945 11.34 15.57 -26.03
CA GLU A 945 10.88 15.24 -24.68
C GLU A 945 11.60 13.99 -24.14
N VAL A 946 11.99 13.06 -25.02
CA VAL A 946 12.73 11.84 -24.65
C VAL A 946 14.19 12.18 -24.35
N TRP A 947 14.94 12.78 -25.29
CA TRP A 947 16.37 13.04 -25.03
C TRP A 947 16.59 14.06 -23.90
N ALA A 948 15.71 15.04 -23.75
CA ALA A 948 15.76 16.00 -22.64
C ALA A 948 15.52 15.31 -21.28
N SER A 949 14.55 14.40 -21.20
CA SER A 949 14.33 13.58 -19.99
C SER A 949 15.51 12.66 -19.71
N CYS A 950 16.10 12.05 -20.75
CA CYS A 950 17.30 11.21 -20.63
C CYS A 950 18.52 11.99 -20.10
N LEU A 951 18.71 13.23 -20.56
CA LEU A 951 19.78 14.12 -20.12
C LEU A 951 19.56 14.64 -18.69
N SER A 952 18.33 15.01 -18.35
CA SER A 952 17.92 15.43 -17.00
C SER A 952 18.13 14.31 -15.98
N GLN A 953 17.70 13.09 -16.28
CA GLN A 953 17.89 11.91 -15.42
C GLN A 953 19.37 11.52 -15.26
N SER A 954 20.16 11.64 -16.33
CA SER A 954 21.62 11.46 -16.33
C SER A 954 22.29 12.39 -15.32
N PHE A 955 22.01 13.70 -15.40
CA PHE A 955 22.58 14.67 -14.46
C PHE A 955 22.04 14.48 -13.03
N LEU A 956 20.75 14.17 -12.86
CA LEU A 956 20.15 13.92 -11.55
C LEU A 956 20.85 12.78 -10.83
N PHE A 957 20.96 11.61 -11.47
CA PHE A 957 21.54 10.42 -10.84
C PHE A 957 23.06 10.56 -10.63
N SER A 958 23.73 11.33 -11.50
CA SER A 958 25.12 11.77 -11.27
C SER A 958 25.27 12.56 -9.98
N THR A 959 24.39 13.55 -9.71
CA THR A 959 24.43 14.28 -8.43
C THR A 959 24.10 13.40 -7.22
N VAL A 960 23.22 12.41 -7.39
CA VAL A 960 22.92 11.43 -6.34
C VAL A 960 24.16 10.62 -6.00
N MET A 961 24.88 10.07 -6.98
CA MET A 961 26.07 9.25 -6.73
C MET A 961 27.26 10.06 -6.22
N VAL A 962 27.52 11.26 -6.75
CA VAL A 962 28.59 12.13 -6.20
C VAL A 962 28.31 12.48 -4.74
N ALA A 963 27.06 12.77 -4.37
CA ALA A 963 26.72 12.94 -2.95
C ALA A 963 26.92 11.65 -2.15
N SER A 964 26.39 10.51 -2.61
CA SER A 964 26.43 9.25 -1.87
C SER A 964 27.85 8.76 -1.57
N TYR A 965 28.82 8.98 -2.45
CA TYR A 965 30.22 8.56 -2.22
C TYR A 965 31.05 9.62 -1.48
N TYR A 966 30.96 10.91 -1.83
CA TYR A 966 31.89 11.91 -1.29
C TYR A 966 31.47 12.54 0.05
N PHE A 967 30.19 12.48 0.45
CA PHE A 967 29.81 12.83 1.82
C PHE A 967 30.39 11.84 2.86
N PRO A 968 30.32 10.51 2.69
CA PRO A 968 31.03 9.56 3.53
C PRO A 968 32.54 9.78 3.58
N VAL A 969 33.19 10.06 2.44
CA VAL A 969 34.63 10.38 2.41
C VAL A 969 34.91 11.61 3.28
N TYR A 970 34.14 12.69 3.16
CA TYR A 970 34.27 13.89 4.01
C TYR A 970 34.03 13.59 5.50
N PHE A 971 33.03 12.77 5.84
CA PHE A 971 32.74 12.45 7.24
C PHE A 971 33.79 11.54 7.88
N GLN A 972 34.32 10.57 7.15
CA GLN A 972 35.30 9.62 7.69
C GLN A 972 36.71 10.22 7.70
N SER A 973 37.15 10.88 6.62
CA SER A 973 38.46 11.56 6.59
C SER A 973 38.45 12.90 7.33
N ALA A 974 37.87 13.95 6.75
CA ALA A 974 37.96 15.33 7.25
C ALA A 974 37.23 15.60 8.58
N LYS A 975 36.34 14.70 9.02
CA LYS A 975 35.65 14.77 10.33
C LYS A 975 36.00 13.61 11.29
N ASN A 976 36.83 12.65 10.89
CA ASN A 976 37.26 11.51 11.71
C ASN A 976 36.08 10.73 12.35
N ALA A 977 34.93 10.66 11.66
CA ALA A 977 33.73 9.98 12.14
C ALA A 977 33.75 8.48 11.76
N SER A 978 33.21 7.61 12.61
CA SER A 978 33.17 6.17 12.32
C SER A 978 32.22 5.83 11.14
N PRO A 979 32.35 4.66 10.50
CA PRO A 979 31.49 4.27 9.37
C PRO A 979 29.98 4.30 9.68
N PHE A 980 29.56 3.89 10.88
CA PHE A 980 28.15 4.01 11.29
C PHE A 980 27.74 5.47 11.51
N THR A 981 28.56 6.27 12.20
CA THR A 981 28.28 7.71 12.39
C THR A 981 28.26 8.47 11.06
N SER A 982 29.09 8.09 10.09
CA SER A 982 29.05 8.58 8.72
C SER A 982 27.74 8.25 8.00
N GLY A 983 27.16 7.07 8.23
CA GLY A 983 25.83 6.69 7.73
C GLY A 983 24.70 7.46 8.42
N VAL A 984 24.79 7.65 9.74
CA VAL A 984 23.85 8.47 10.53
C VAL A 984 23.90 9.95 10.10
N ASN A 985 25.08 10.48 9.79
CA ASN A 985 25.26 11.84 9.30
C ASN A 985 24.67 12.08 7.89
N LEU A 986 24.26 11.03 7.16
CA LEU A 986 23.52 11.15 5.90
C LEU A 986 21.99 11.22 6.08
N LEU A 987 21.47 10.99 7.29
CA LEU A 987 20.02 11.05 7.57
C LEU A 987 19.35 12.37 7.16
N PRO A 988 19.95 13.57 7.31
CA PRO A 988 19.32 14.82 6.88
C PRO A 988 19.09 14.88 5.35
N SER A 989 20.03 14.35 4.56
CA SER A 989 19.86 14.16 3.11
C SER A 989 18.76 13.14 2.82
N ILE A 990 18.86 11.95 3.43
CA ILE A 990 17.95 10.81 3.25
C ILE A 990 16.48 11.20 3.50
N LEU A 991 16.17 11.79 4.66
CA LEU A 991 14.80 12.12 5.05
C LEU A 991 14.21 13.21 4.14
N SER A 992 15.05 14.15 3.70
CA SER A 992 14.66 15.23 2.79
C SER A 992 14.40 14.74 1.37
N VAL A 993 15.15 13.73 0.87
CA VAL A 993 14.86 13.06 -0.40
C VAL A 993 13.50 12.34 -0.33
N ILE A 994 13.22 11.57 0.72
CA ILE A 994 11.94 10.87 0.90
C ILE A 994 10.78 11.87 0.88
N PHE A 995 10.86 12.91 1.71
CA PHE A 995 9.82 13.93 1.84
C PHE A 995 9.55 14.63 0.50
N ALA A 996 10.59 15.10 -0.19
CA ALA A 996 10.44 15.81 -1.46
C ALA A 996 10.02 14.89 -2.63
N ALA A 997 10.40 13.61 -2.64
CA ALA A 997 9.93 12.65 -3.65
C ALA A 997 8.43 12.35 -3.50
N VAL A 998 7.93 12.16 -2.27
CA VAL A 998 6.50 11.95 -2.00
C VAL A 998 5.71 13.24 -2.27
N ALA A 999 6.20 14.39 -1.79
CA ALA A 999 5.55 15.68 -2.00
C ALA A 999 5.49 16.05 -3.50
N SER A 1000 6.58 15.92 -4.25
CA SER A 1000 6.60 16.29 -5.67
C SER A 1000 5.69 15.41 -6.52
N GLY A 1001 5.61 14.10 -6.27
CA GLY A 1001 4.64 13.23 -6.94
C GLY A 1001 3.19 13.65 -6.69
N ALA A 1002 2.81 13.90 -5.43
CA ALA A 1002 1.46 14.32 -5.06
C ALA A 1002 1.10 15.73 -5.57
N LEU A 1003 2.06 16.67 -5.54
CA LEU A 1003 1.85 18.03 -6.06
C LEU A 1003 1.82 18.06 -7.59
N ALA A 1004 2.64 17.28 -8.29
CA ALA A 1004 2.60 17.21 -9.76
C ALA A 1004 1.25 16.71 -10.27
N GLN A 1005 0.63 15.73 -9.60
CA GLN A 1005 -0.73 15.26 -9.92
C GLN A 1005 -1.81 16.33 -9.71
N ARG A 1006 -1.70 17.18 -8.68
CA ARG A 1006 -2.64 18.27 -8.40
C ARG A 1006 -2.45 19.49 -9.33
N VAL A 1007 -1.20 19.89 -9.54
CA VAL A 1007 -0.81 21.05 -10.36
C VAL A 1007 -0.96 20.75 -11.86
N GLY A 1008 -0.78 19.49 -12.26
CA GLY A 1008 -0.85 19.03 -13.64
C GLY A 1008 0.45 19.16 -14.44
N TYR A 1009 1.53 19.69 -13.87
CA TYR A 1009 2.78 19.92 -14.59
C TYR A 1009 3.99 19.40 -13.81
N TYR A 1010 4.81 18.55 -14.45
CA TYR A 1010 6.05 18.00 -13.89
C TYR A 1010 7.25 18.96 -13.99
N LEU A 1011 7.26 19.83 -15.02
CA LEU A 1011 8.41 20.67 -15.33
C LEU A 1011 8.83 21.63 -14.18
N PRO A 1012 7.92 22.32 -13.45
CA PRO A 1012 8.32 23.17 -12.34
C PRO A 1012 9.12 22.43 -11.27
N PHE A 1013 8.78 21.16 -10.98
CA PHE A 1013 9.48 20.33 -10.00
C PHE A 1013 10.85 19.84 -10.52
N ALA A 1014 10.95 19.48 -11.80
CA ALA A 1014 12.22 19.15 -12.44
C ALA A 1014 13.20 20.34 -12.44
N THR A 1015 12.72 21.55 -12.75
CA THR A 1015 13.54 22.76 -12.74
C THR A 1015 13.92 23.18 -11.31
N ALA A 1016 12.97 23.12 -10.36
CA ALA A 1016 13.25 23.37 -8.94
C ALA A 1016 14.29 22.40 -8.36
N SER A 1017 14.25 21.13 -8.79
CA SER A 1017 15.26 20.12 -8.43
C SER A 1017 16.68 20.56 -8.77
N GLY A 1018 16.89 21.06 -9.99
CA GLY A 1018 18.20 21.54 -10.44
C GLY A 1018 18.67 22.80 -9.72
N VAL A 1019 17.76 23.75 -9.48
CA VAL A 1019 18.07 24.99 -8.74
C VAL A 1019 18.47 24.68 -7.29
N LEU A 1020 17.66 23.91 -6.57
CA LEU A 1020 17.94 23.54 -5.17
C LEU A 1020 19.18 22.66 -5.04
N SER A 1021 19.43 21.75 -5.98
CA SER A 1021 20.64 20.93 -6.00
C SER A 1021 21.89 21.77 -6.26
N SER A 1022 21.82 22.72 -7.21
CA SER A 1022 22.93 23.63 -7.52
C SER A 1022 23.31 24.50 -6.32
N ILE A 1023 22.32 25.13 -5.67
CA ILE A 1023 22.54 25.90 -4.43
C ILE A 1023 23.08 24.99 -3.32
N GLY A 1024 22.50 23.80 -3.15
CA GLY A 1024 22.92 22.81 -2.15
C GLY A 1024 24.37 22.35 -2.30
N PHE A 1025 24.83 22.05 -3.53
CA PHE A 1025 26.23 21.67 -3.77
C PHE A 1025 27.17 22.88 -3.68
N GLY A 1026 26.72 24.07 -4.08
CA GLY A 1026 27.47 25.31 -3.90
C GLY A 1026 27.75 25.57 -2.41
N LEU A 1027 26.73 25.43 -1.56
CA LEU A 1027 26.87 25.50 -0.11
C LEU A 1027 27.72 24.36 0.45
N ALA A 1028 27.52 23.10 0.01
CA ALA A 1028 28.36 21.98 0.41
C ALA A 1028 29.85 22.18 0.07
N SER A 1029 30.16 22.89 -1.03
CA SER A 1029 31.54 23.27 -1.40
C SER A 1029 32.19 24.29 -0.44
N SER A 1030 31.43 24.93 0.46
CA SER A 1030 31.98 25.80 1.50
C SER A 1030 32.44 25.06 2.77
N MET A 1031 32.19 23.75 2.88
CA MET A 1031 32.48 22.97 4.09
C MET A 1031 33.98 22.67 4.25
N GLY A 1032 34.64 23.34 5.19
CA GLY A 1032 35.97 22.96 5.70
C GLY A 1032 35.90 21.98 6.90
N PRO A 1033 37.05 21.49 7.40
CA PRO A 1033 37.10 20.49 8.48
C PRO A 1033 36.41 20.92 9.78
N TYR A 1034 36.23 22.22 10.00
CA TYR A 1034 35.62 22.81 11.20
C TYR A 1034 34.12 23.12 11.06
N ALA A 1035 33.47 22.79 9.93
CA ALA A 1035 32.04 23.09 9.72
C ALA A 1035 31.13 22.46 10.81
N SER A 1036 30.15 23.23 11.31
CA SER A 1036 29.26 22.77 12.40
C SER A 1036 28.25 21.71 11.94
N THR A 1037 27.70 20.95 12.90
CA THR A 1037 26.61 19.99 12.64
C THR A 1037 25.41 20.62 11.95
N ALA A 1038 24.97 21.79 12.41
CA ALA A 1038 23.86 22.53 11.79
C ALA A 1038 24.19 22.96 10.35
N THR A 1039 25.44 23.35 10.09
CA THR A 1039 25.91 23.78 8.77
C THR A 1039 25.81 22.64 7.75
N TRP A 1040 26.45 21.49 7.99
CA TRP A 1040 26.42 20.39 7.03
C TRP A 1040 25.06 19.69 6.94
N ALA A 1041 24.29 19.66 8.04
CA ALA A 1041 22.94 19.09 8.03
C ALA A 1041 21.97 19.96 7.21
N GLY A 1042 22.02 21.29 7.36
CA GLY A 1042 21.20 22.22 6.57
C GLY A 1042 21.49 22.14 5.06
N TYR A 1043 22.76 22.04 4.68
CA TYR A 1043 23.14 21.87 3.27
C TYR A 1043 22.67 20.53 2.71
N GLN A 1044 22.78 19.44 3.49
CA GLN A 1044 22.23 18.14 3.11
C GLN A 1044 20.70 18.12 2.98
N ILE A 1045 19.98 18.85 3.84
CA ILE A 1045 18.52 18.99 3.72
C ILE A 1045 18.18 19.66 2.39
N LEU A 1046 18.81 20.79 2.05
CA LEU A 1046 18.57 21.49 0.79
C LEU A 1046 18.89 20.60 -0.43
N LEU A 1047 20.02 19.88 -0.40
CA LEU A 1047 20.40 18.88 -1.39
C LEU A 1047 19.40 17.73 -1.51
N GLY A 1048 18.86 17.26 -0.38
CA GLY A 1048 17.89 16.17 -0.34
C GLY A 1048 16.55 16.60 -0.91
N LEU A 1049 16.06 17.78 -0.53
CA LEU A 1049 14.87 18.38 -1.13
C LEU A 1049 15.03 18.53 -2.65
N GLY A 1050 16.16 19.11 -3.11
CA GLY A 1050 16.46 19.26 -4.53
C GLY A 1050 16.40 17.94 -5.29
N ARG A 1051 17.21 16.94 -4.91
CA ARG A 1051 17.23 15.64 -5.59
C ARG A 1051 15.89 14.90 -5.50
N GLY A 1052 15.18 15.03 -4.38
CA GLY A 1052 13.85 14.42 -4.18
C GLY A 1052 12.78 14.98 -5.12
N LEU A 1053 12.73 16.30 -5.35
CA LEU A 1053 11.76 16.91 -6.28
C LEU A 1053 11.93 16.43 -7.73
N GLY A 1054 13.14 16.04 -8.13
CA GLY A 1054 13.45 15.62 -9.50
C GLY A 1054 13.24 14.12 -9.76
N LEU A 1055 13.30 13.28 -8.71
CA LEU A 1055 13.54 11.82 -8.81
C LEU A 1055 12.57 11.04 -9.70
N GLN A 1056 11.35 11.55 -9.89
CA GLN A 1056 10.31 10.92 -10.70
C GLN A 1056 9.92 11.76 -11.95
N MET A 1057 10.42 12.99 -12.08
CA MET A 1057 9.91 13.91 -13.11
C MET A 1057 10.29 13.51 -14.55
N PRO A 1058 11.51 13.01 -14.85
CA PRO A 1058 11.83 12.47 -16.18
C PRO A 1058 11.01 11.21 -16.54
N ILE A 1059 10.65 10.40 -15.54
CA ILE A 1059 9.81 9.21 -15.70
C ILE A 1059 8.38 9.63 -16.08
N ILE A 1060 7.80 10.57 -15.32
CA ILE A 1060 6.47 11.14 -15.57
C ILE A 1060 6.42 11.85 -16.93
N ALA A 1061 7.47 12.61 -17.29
CA ALA A 1061 7.55 13.31 -18.57
C ALA A 1061 7.55 12.35 -19.77
N ILE A 1062 8.29 11.24 -19.72
CA ILE A 1062 8.23 10.22 -20.78
C ILE A 1062 6.83 9.59 -20.81
N GLN A 1063 6.31 9.10 -19.68
CA GLN A 1063 4.98 8.49 -19.60
C GLN A 1063 3.84 9.41 -20.06
N ALA A 1064 3.98 10.73 -19.93
CA ALA A 1064 3.02 11.71 -20.41
C ALA A 1064 3.15 12.04 -21.90
N ASN A 1065 4.35 11.93 -22.50
CA ASN A 1065 4.61 12.39 -23.87
C ASN A 1065 4.74 11.27 -24.91
N THR A 1066 5.16 10.05 -24.55
CA THR A 1066 5.23 8.92 -25.49
C THR A 1066 3.94 8.11 -25.54
N SER A 1067 3.67 7.43 -26.67
CA SER A 1067 2.53 6.52 -26.79
C SER A 1067 2.70 5.26 -25.92
N ALA A 1068 1.59 4.56 -25.69
CA ALA A 1068 1.50 3.28 -24.99
C ALA A 1068 2.65 2.30 -25.33
N ASP A 1069 2.92 2.13 -26.62
CA ASP A 1069 3.80 1.10 -27.17
C ASP A 1069 5.27 1.53 -27.18
N VAL A 1070 5.52 2.84 -27.28
CA VAL A 1070 6.86 3.44 -27.27
C VAL A 1070 7.38 3.68 -25.86
N THR A 1071 6.48 3.89 -24.89
CA THR A 1071 6.84 4.19 -23.49
C THR A 1071 7.82 3.20 -22.86
N PRO A 1072 7.69 1.85 -23.01
CA PRO A 1072 8.68 0.92 -22.46
C PRO A 1072 10.09 1.08 -23.05
N ILE A 1073 10.19 1.41 -24.34
CA ILE A 1073 11.48 1.62 -25.03
C ILE A 1073 12.11 2.93 -24.57
N ALA A 1074 11.33 4.02 -24.50
CA ALA A 1074 11.79 5.30 -23.98
C ALA A 1074 12.23 5.21 -22.51
N MET A 1075 11.53 4.42 -21.68
CA MET A 1075 11.93 4.12 -20.29
C MET A 1075 13.22 3.31 -20.19
N ALA A 1076 13.50 2.38 -21.11
CA ALA A 1076 14.78 1.67 -21.16
C ALA A 1076 15.93 2.62 -21.55
N ILE A 1077 15.72 3.52 -22.51
CA ILE A 1077 16.71 4.54 -22.93
C ILE A 1077 16.98 5.53 -21.78
N LEU A 1078 15.95 5.99 -21.06
CA LEU A 1078 16.06 6.80 -19.84
C LEU A 1078 16.90 6.10 -18.75
N THR A 1079 16.71 4.80 -18.59
CA THR A 1079 17.42 4.00 -17.58
C THR A 1079 18.89 3.82 -17.98
N PHE A 1080 19.17 3.56 -19.26
CA PHE A 1080 20.53 3.52 -19.80
C PHE A 1080 21.25 4.87 -19.60
N SER A 1081 20.62 6.00 -19.95
CA SER A 1081 21.25 7.32 -19.80
C SER A 1081 21.51 7.67 -18.33
N GLN A 1082 20.64 7.22 -17.41
CA GLN A 1082 20.84 7.31 -15.96
C GLN A 1082 22.14 6.63 -15.52
N THR A 1083 22.36 5.36 -15.89
CA THR A 1083 23.56 4.61 -15.49
C THR A 1083 24.82 5.09 -16.20
N PHE A 1084 24.73 5.40 -17.50
CA PHE A 1084 25.86 5.84 -18.31
C PHE A 1084 26.36 7.23 -17.89
N GLY A 1085 25.45 8.19 -17.69
CA GLY A 1085 25.79 9.51 -17.17
C GLY A 1085 26.45 9.43 -15.80
N SER A 1086 25.87 8.63 -14.90
CA SER A 1086 26.45 8.42 -13.57
C SER A 1086 27.83 7.75 -13.61
N ALA A 1087 28.11 6.86 -14.58
CA ALA A 1087 29.42 6.26 -14.76
C ALA A 1087 30.47 7.31 -15.15
N ILE A 1088 30.13 8.22 -16.08
CA ILE A 1088 31.01 9.33 -16.49
C ILE A 1088 31.28 10.26 -15.30
N PHE A 1089 30.24 10.75 -14.63
CA PHE A 1089 30.41 11.79 -13.62
C PHE A 1089 31.00 11.29 -12.29
N ILE A 1090 30.79 10.03 -11.91
CA ILE A 1090 31.50 9.46 -10.74
C ILE A 1090 32.99 9.23 -11.02
N THR A 1091 33.33 8.84 -12.26
CA THR A 1091 34.72 8.71 -12.73
C THR A 1091 35.41 10.09 -12.76
N ALA A 1092 34.75 11.10 -13.34
CA ALA A 1092 35.27 12.47 -13.36
C ALA A 1092 35.44 13.04 -11.94
N ALA A 1093 34.51 12.76 -11.02
CA ALA A 1093 34.65 13.13 -9.62
C ALA A 1093 35.85 12.45 -8.95
N ASN A 1094 36.16 11.19 -9.28
CA ASN A 1094 37.32 10.48 -8.75
C ASN A 1094 38.64 11.09 -9.22
N VAL A 1095 38.78 11.40 -10.51
CA VAL A 1095 40.00 12.04 -11.02
C VAL A 1095 40.19 13.42 -10.40
N ILE A 1096 39.13 14.23 -10.34
CA ILE A 1096 39.15 15.56 -9.71
C ILE A 1096 39.52 15.46 -8.23
N PHE A 1097 38.91 14.53 -7.48
CA PHE A 1097 39.21 14.32 -6.06
C PHE A 1097 40.69 14.01 -5.83
N THR A 1098 41.22 13.00 -6.51
CA THR A 1098 42.58 12.50 -6.27
C THR A 1098 43.65 13.48 -6.78
N HIS A 1099 43.41 14.15 -7.91
CA HIS A 1099 44.29 15.21 -8.41
C HIS A 1099 44.38 16.40 -7.46
N GLU A 1100 43.23 16.94 -7.02
CA GLU A 1100 43.20 18.08 -6.07
C GLU A 1100 43.76 17.70 -4.70
N LEU A 1101 43.48 16.48 -4.21
CA LEU A 1101 44.05 15.95 -2.98
C LEU A 1101 45.58 15.88 -3.07
N ARG A 1102 46.14 15.28 -4.13
CA ARG A 1102 47.59 15.14 -4.30
C ARG A 1102 48.28 16.50 -4.42
N ASN A 1103 47.68 17.45 -5.15
CA ASN A 1103 48.21 18.80 -5.30
C ASN A 1103 48.20 19.59 -3.97
N GLU A 1104 47.11 19.55 -3.20
CA GLU A 1104 47.07 20.24 -1.90
C GLU A 1104 47.91 19.53 -0.82
N LEU A 1105 48.13 18.21 -0.91
CA LEU A 1105 49.12 17.53 -0.06
C LEU A 1105 50.55 18.00 -0.37
N VAL A 1106 50.97 17.94 -1.64
CA VAL A 1106 52.33 18.37 -2.07
C VAL A 1106 52.56 19.86 -1.78
N ALA A 1107 51.54 20.71 -1.93
CA ALA A 1107 51.66 22.14 -1.67
C ALA A 1107 51.71 22.53 -0.17
N ARG A 1108 51.23 21.66 0.74
CA ARG A 1108 51.17 21.92 2.19
C ARG A 1108 52.23 21.19 2.99
N LEU A 1109 52.57 19.98 2.56
CA LEU A 1109 53.44 19.05 3.26
C LEU A 1109 54.57 18.57 2.30
N PRO A 1110 55.40 19.49 1.78
CA PRO A 1110 56.45 19.15 0.80
C PRO A 1110 57.49 18.16 1.34
N ASP A 1111 57.66 18.10 2.66
CA ASP A 1111 58.58 17.20 3.35
C ASP A 1111 58.01 15.79 3.61
N ILE A 1112 56.71 15.55 3.33
CA ILE A 1112 56.05 14.26 3.52
C ILE A 1112 55.62 13.71 2.16
N ASN A 1113 55.91 12.44 1.88
CA ASN A 1113 55.47 11.81 0.64
C ASN A 1113 53.93 11.72 0.60
N ALA A 1114 53.31 12.54 -0.25
CA ALA A 1114 51.86 12.58 -0.45
C ALA A 1114 51.29 11.20 -0.86
N ASP A 1115 52.05 10.39 -1.58
CA ASP A 1115 51.60 9.07 -2.03
C ASP A 1115 51.43 8.11 -0.83
N MET A 1116 52.27 8.18 0.21
CA MET A 1116 52.08 7.41 1.45
C MET A 1116 50.80 7.79 2.21
N ILE A 1117 50.40 9.07 2.17
CA ILE A 1117 49.16 9.56 2.79
C ILE A 1117 47.93 9.11 2.00
N ILE A 1118 48.09 8.90 0.69
CA ILE A 1118 47.06 8.33 -0.19
C ILE A 1118 46.97 6.82 0.03
N ASP A 1119 48.08 6.07 -0.02
CA ASP A 1119 48.09 4.60 0.11
C ASP A 1119 47.54 4.10 1.47
N ALA A 1120 47.65 4.91 2.53
CA ALA A 1120 47.12 4.63 3.86
C ALA A 1120 45.58 4.40 3.92
N GLY A 1121 44.83 4.89 2.94
CA GLY A 1121 43.37 4.80 2.91
C GLY A 1121 42.66 5.89 3.72
N ALA A 1122 41.55 6.40 3.17
CA ALA A 1122 40.84 7.58 3.67
C ALA A 1122 40.27 7.43 5.11
N GLY A 1123 40.18 6.20 5.63
CA GLY A 1123 39.73 5.90 7.00
C GLY A 1123 40.83 5.74 8.05
N ALA A 1124 42.11 5.67 7.67
CA ALA A 1124 43.25 5.41 8.58
C ALA A 1124 44.30 6.55 8.58
N VAL A 1125 43.99 7.68 7.94
CA VAL A 1125 44.86 8.86 7.82
C VAL A 1125 45.39 9.35 9.18
N SER A 1126 44.55 9.29 10.22
CA SER A 1126 44.86 9.69 11.60
C SER A 1126 45.70 8.66 12.38
N GLU A 1127 45.90 7.45 11.84
CA GLU A 1127 46.79 6.42 12.38
C GLU A 1127 48.21 6.54 11.77
N VAL A 1128 48.32 7.07 10.56
CA VAL A 1128 49.60 7.22 9.81
C VAL A 1128 50.24 8.60 9.99
N VAL A 1129 49.46 9.67 10.14
CA VAL A 1129 49.96 11.04 10.36
C VAL A 1129 49.46 11.56 11.72
N SER A 1130 50.39 11.75 12.66
CA SER A 1130 50.12 12.23 14.02
C SER A 1130 50.96 13.46 14.37
N GLY A 1131 50.36 14.47 15.02
CA GLY A 1131 51.05 15.68 15.46
C GLY A 1131 50.58 16.94 14.73
N ALA A 1132 51.52 17.84 14.40
CA ALA A 1132 51.22 19.16 13.85
C ALA A 1132 50.63 19.12 12.42
N ASP A 1133 50.88 18.06 11.67
CA ASP A 1133 50.56 17.98 10.24
C ASP A 1133 49.18 17.41 9.94
N LEU A 1134 48.60 16.63 10.87
CA LEU A 1134 47.27 16.03 10.71
C LEU A 1134 46.17 17.06 10.37
N PRO A 1135 46.08 18.25 11.00
CA PRO A 1135 45.14 19.30 10.59
C PRO A 1135 45.31 19.77 9.13
N GLN A 1136 46.53 19.72 8.58
CA GLN A 1136 46.81 20.08 7.19
C GLN A 1136 46.30 18.98 6.24
N VAL A 1137 46.55 17.72 6.56
CA VAL A 1137 46.03 16.57 5.80
C VAL A 1137 44.50 16.56 5.77
N LEU A 1138 43.85 16.75 6.92
CA LEU A 1138 42.38 16.86 7.02
C LEU A 1138 41.82 18.00 6.15
N TRP A 1139 42.56 19.10 6.03
CA TRP A 1139 42.21 20.20 5.14
C TRP A 1139 42.32 19.80 3.66
N SER A 1140 43.41 19.16 3.23
CA SER A 1140 43.58 18.65 1.86
C SER A 1140 42.47 17.67 1.45
N TYR A 1141 42.07 16.76 2.34
CA TYR A 1141 40.92 15.87 2.11
C TYR A 1141 39.60 16.65 1.94
N SER A 1142 39.32 17.64 2.79
CA SER A 1142 38.13 18.49 2.62
C SER A 1142 38.13 19.28 1.31
N ARG A 1143 39.33 19.65 0.83
CA ARG A 1143 39.54 20.41 -0.41
C ARG A 1143 39.34 19.57 -1.66
N GLY A 1144 39.80 18.31 -1.66
CA GLY A 1144 39.50 17.34 -2.71
C GLY A 1144 37.98 17.10 -2.82
N VAL A 1145 37.30 16.88 -1.69
CA VAL A 1145 35.82 16.72 -1.70
C VAL A 1145 35.11 17.97 -2.22
N ARG A 1146 35.54 19.18 -1.84
CA ARG A 1146 35.00 20.43 -2.38
C ARG A 1146 34.98 20.44 -3.91
N ALA A 1147 36.07 20.00 -4.56
CA ALA A 1147 36.15 20.00 -6.01
C ALA A 1147 35.12 19.05 -6.66
N THR A 1148 34.84 17.90 -6.04
CA THR A 1148 33.74 17.01 -6.49
C THR A 1148 32.35 17.65 -6.34
N PHE A 1149 32.12 18.44 -5.28
CA PHE A 1149 30.87 19.19 -5.15
C PHE A 1149 30.74 20.33 -6.16
N LEU A 1150 31.84 20.96 -6.60
CA LEU A 1150 31.80 21.92 -7.70
C LEU A 1150 31.45 21.27 -9.05
N LEU A 1151 31.91 20.05 -9.32
CA LEU A 1151 31.41 19.26 -10.45
C LEU A 1151 29.89 19.03 -10.35
N ALA A 1152 29.40 18.69 -9.14
CA ALA A 1152 27.97 18.47 -8.90
C ALA A 1152 27.11 19.75 -9.02
N VAL A 1153 27.68 20.95 -8.76
CA VAL A 1153 27.04 22.24 -9.12
C VAL A 1153 26.90 22.32 -10.65
N GLY A 1154 27.97 22.03 -11.39
CA GLY A 1154 27.96 22.02 -12.85
C GLY A 1154 26.88 21.10 -13.44
N THR A 1155 26.78 19.86 -12.98
CA THR A 1155 25.73 18.92 -13.41
C THR A 1155 24.33 19.39 -12.97
N SER A 1156 24.19 20.01 -11.79
CA SER A 1156 22.90 20.55 -11.34
C SER A 1156 22.42 21.72 -12.22
N CYS A 1157 23.33 22.60 -12.65
CA CYS A 1157 23.02 23.66 -13.60
C CYS A 1157 22.67 23.10 -14.99
N ALA A 1158 23.40 22.08 -15.46
CA ALA A 1158 23.08 21.40 -16.71
C ALA A 1158 21.71 20.67 -16.66
N MET A 1159 21.33 20.16 -15.48
CA MET A 1159 20.00 19.60 -15.22
C MET A 1159 18.90 20.65 -15.40
N VAL A 1160 19.07 21.87 -14.85
CA VAL A 1160 18.15 23.01 -15.08
C VAL A 1160 17.99 23.33 -16.57
N LEU A 1161 19.07 23.31 -17.35
CA LEU A 1161 19.00 23.58 -18.80
C LEU A 1161 18.27 22.44 -19.53
N SER A 1162 18.52 21.19 -19.15
CA SER A 1162 17.89 20.02 -19.77
C SER A 1162 16.39 19.88 -19.46
N SER A 1163 15.93 20.34 -18.28
CA SER A 1163 14.53 20.17 -17.88
C SER A 1163 13.57 20.89 -18.82
N PHE A 1164 13.90 22.09 -19.29
CA PHE A 1164 13.07 22.85 -20.24
C PHE A 1164 12.78 22.11 -21.56
N GLY A 1165 13.61 21.14 -21.95
CA GLY A 1165 13.36 20.29 -23.13
C GLY A 1165 12.31 19.19 -22.91
N MET A 1166 11.93 18.89 -21.66
CA MET A 1166 11.01 17.80 -21.28
C MET A 1166 9.53 18.10 -21.65
N GLY A 1167 9.24 19.25 -22.26
CA GLY A 1167 7.89 19.66 -22.66
C GLY A 1167 7.05 20.24 -21.52
N TRP A 1168 6.00 20.98 -21.90
CA TRP A 1168 5.02 21.58 -20.98
C TRP A 1168 3.64 20.98 -21.27
N LYS A 1169 3.37 19.78 -20.72
CA LYS A 1169 2.12 19.04 -20.95
C LYS A 1169 1.35 18.84 -19.65
N ASP A 1170 0.04 19.08 -19.70
CA ASP A 1170 -0.86 18.82 -18.57
C ASP A 1170 -1.07 17.31 -18.41
N ILE A 1171 -0.82 16.78 -17.21
CA ILE A 1171 -0.96 15.36 -16.88
C ILE A 1171 -2.29 15.04 -16.16
N ARG A 1172 -3.15 16.04 -15.95
CA ARG A 1172 -4.50 15.82 -15.41
C ARG A 1172 -5.40 15.21 -16.50
N LYS A 1173 -6.32 14.34 -16.11
CA LYS A 1173 -7.39 13.90 -17.02
C LYS A 1173 -8.19 15.14 -17.44
N LYS A 1174 -8.34 15.36 -18.75
CA LYS A 1174 -9.37 16.26 -19.27
C LYS A 1174 -10.75 15.61 -19.03
N PRO A 1175 -11.82 16.39 -18.82
CA PRO A 1175 -13.16 15.89 -19.10
C PRO A 1175 -13.24 15.58 -20.60
N ASP A 1176 -13.95 14.51 -20.96
CA ASP A 1176 -14.19 14.19 -22.37
C ASP A 1176 -15.06 15.28 -23.02
N PRO A 1177 -14.80 15.66 -24.28
CA PRO A 1177 -15.62 16.62 -24.98
C PRO A 1177 -17.03 16.04 -25.17
N SER A 1178 -18.05 16.77 -24.73
CA SER A 1178 -19.45 16.42 -24.97
C SER A 1178 -19.69 16.24 -26.47
N PRO A 1179 -20.35 15.14 -26.92
CA PRO A 1179 -20.60 14.93 -28.33
C PRO A 1179 -21.43 16.08 -28.90
N VAL A 1180 -20.95 16.66 -30.01
CA VAL A 1180 -21.74 17.59 -30.81
C VAL A 1180 -22.85 16.77 -31.48
N PRO A 1181 -24.12 17.20 -31.42
CA PRO A 1181 -25.17 16.54 -32.19
C PRO A 1181 -24.98 16.86 -33.68
N ASP A 1182 -24.76 15.83 -34.49
CA ASP A 1182 -24.77 15.96 -35.96
C ASP A 1182 -26.19 16.28 -36.45
N GLU A 1183 -26.33 17.27 -37.34
CA GLU A 1183 -27.61 17.64 -37.96
C GLU A 1183 -27.92 16.75 -39.17
N ALA A 1184 -28.93 15.88 -39.06
CA ALA A 1184 -29.61 15.20 -40.17
C ALA A 1184 -31.04 14.77 -39.80
#